data_AF-A0A939L6V3-F1
#
_entry.id   AF-A0A939L6V3-F1
#
_cell.length_a   1.000
_cell.length_b   1.000
_cell.length_c   1.000
_cell.angle_alpha   90.00
_cell.angle_beta   90.00
_cell.angle_gamma   90.00
#
_symmetry.space_group_name_H-M   'P 1'
#
loop_
_entity.id
_entity.type
_entity.pdbx_description
1 polymer ?
#
loop_
_entity_poly.entity_id
_entity_poly.type
_entity_poly.pdbx_seq_one_letter_code
_entity_poly.pdbx_strand_id
1 'polypeptide(L)'
;LRQQLSGLSEQERARLLTDLVRTHVAAVLGHASAEAVEPGRAFTDLGFDSLTAVELRNRLGTATGQRLPATLVFDYPNPVALAGHLRARLVGDDEQPVHLLPVRPAEAGSDEPIAIVGMACRFPGNVNDPDGFWQVLAAGTDAVSRFPDDRGWDVEGLYDPDPESVGTSYTQEGGFVADAAGFDAGFFGISPREALAMDPQQRQLLETSWEALERVGIDPGALRGSPTGVFVGGFASAYGLGLATGSEGAEGHLTTGFATSVMSGRVSYALGLEGPAVTVDTACSSSLVALHLAAQALRSGECSMALAGGATVMATPDGIVGFSQQRGLAADGRCKAFSAQADGMGFAEGAGMVVLERLSDARRNGHKVLAVVRGSAVNQDGASNGLTAPNGPSQQRVIRAALANARLSAADIDVVEAHGTGTTLGDPIEAQALLATYGQERGDSGPLRLGSVKSNIGHTQAAAGVAGIIKMVLALQNEQLPRTLHVDEPSSHVDWSAGEVELLTESVPWPAGERTRRAGVSSFGISGTNAHVLLEEAPAEVQAEDGADAVAPAIAPLLVEPGEAGAWLVSGRSAEGLTAQAERLADWVAARPGAMSRDVAWSLATTRSVFEHRAVVVGGERGELVSGLQSLAAGVPGGALVSGVARPGVRTVFAFAGQGSQWVGMGRELASVSPVFAARLAECARALAPYVDWSLDEVLAGAEGAPALEAADVVQPALWAVMVSLAAVWEAAGVTPDAVVGHSQGEIAAATVAGMLSIEDGARVVALRSQSLKVLAGLGGMLSVSCS
;
A
#
# COMPACT_ATOMS: atom_id res chain seq x y z
N LEU A 1 18.70 27.50 22.55
CA LEU A 1 18.00 26.29 22.04
C LEU A 1 17.02 25.67 23.05
N ARG A 2 17.42 25.03 24.17
CA ARG A 2 16.45 24.41 25.11
C ARG A 2 15.35 25.37 25.61
N GLN A 3 15.75 26.58 26.02
CA GLN A 3 14.81 27.62 26.47
C GLN A 3 13.88 28.13 25.34
N GLN A 4 14.30 28.04 24.08
CA GLN A 4 13.44 28.35 22.93
C GLN A 4 12.45 27.20 22.67
N LEU A 5 12.89 25.95 22.81
CA LEU A 5 12.04 24.77 22.62
C LEU A 5 10.95 24.65 23.69
N SER A 6 11.21 25.05 24.95
CA SER A 6 10.25 24.89 26.06
C SER A 6 8.94 25.67 25.88
N GLY A 7 8.93 26.75 25.10
CA GLY A 7 7.75 27.57 24.83
C GLY A 7 7.00 27.22 23.54
N LEU A 8 7.50 26.24 22.76
CA LEU A 8 6.93 25.86 21.47
C LEU A 8 6.08 24.58 21.59
N SER A 9 5.05 24.45 20.76
CA SER A 9 4.30 23.21 20.54
C SER A 9 5.18 22.10 19.95
N GLU A 10 4.72 20.86 19.98
CA GLU A 10 5.48 19.73 19.44
C GLU A 10 5.83 19.92 17.94
N GLN A 11 4.87 20.41 17.17
CA GLN A 11 5.03 20.63 15.74
C GLN A 11 6.05 21.75 15.47
N GLU A 12 6.01 22.83 16.24
CA GLU A 12 6.98 23.92 16.16
C GLU A 12 8.39 23.49 16.61
N ARG A 13 8.51 22.63 17.64
CA ARG A 13 9.79 22.05 18.07
C ARG A 13 10.40 21.18 16.98
N ALA A 14 9.61 20.30 16.36
CA ALA A 14 10.06 19.45 15.26
C ALA A 14 10.57 20.29 14.09
N ARG A 15 9.78 21.30 13.67
CA ARG A 15 10.15 22.22 12.59
C ARG A 15 11.45 22.97 12.87
N LEU A 16 11.56 23.61 14.04
CA LEU A 16 12.77 24.36 14.41
C LEU A 16 14.03 23.50 14.34
N LEU A 17 13.93 22.25 14.81
CA LEU A 17 15.06 21.31 14.79
C LEU A 17 15.37 20.80 13.39
N THR A 18 14.36 20.52 12.56
CA THR A 18 14.57 20.15 11.15
C THR A 18 15.23 21.28 10.38
N ASP A 19 14.80 22.53 10.55
CA ASP A 19 15.41 23.68 9.89
C ASP A 19 16.83 23.95 10.39
N LEU A 20 17.10 23.74 11.68
CA LEU A 20 18.45 23.77 12.24
C LEU A 20 19.35 22.74 11.53
N VAL A 21 18.89 21.49 11.42
CA VAL A 21 19.65 20.42 10.74
C VAL A 21 19.86 20.78 9.27
N ARG A 22 18.82 21.17 8.53
CA ARG A 22 18.91 21.57 7.12
C ARG A 22 19.86 22.76 6.90
N THR A 23 19.87 23.72 7.82
CA THR A 23 20.80 24.87 7.77
C THR A 23 22.25 24.40 7.88
N HIS A 24 22.54 23.50 8.81
CA HIS A 24 23.88 22.96 8.96
C HIS A 24 24.28 22.04 7.80
N VAL A 25 23.34 21.28 7.24
CA VAL A 25 23.53 20.46 6.05
C VAL A 25 23.87 21.32 4.84
N ALA A 26 23.06 22.36 4.57
CA ALA A 26 23.31 23.31 3.49
C ALA A 26 24.70 23.94 3.60
N ALA A 27 25.10 24.31 4.82
CA ALA A 27 26.38 24.94 5.07
C ALA A 27 27.60 23.98 5.01
N VAL A 28 27.39 22.67 5.10
CA VAL A 28 28.43 21.63 4.89
C VAL A 28 28.56 21.32 3.39
N LEU A 29 27.44 21.20 2.69
CA LEU A 29 27.40 20.86 1.26
C LEU A 29 27.57 22.08 0.33
N GLY A 30 27.65 23.29 0.88
CA GLY A 30 27.83 24.52 0.09
C GLY A 30 26.56 25.01 -0.62
N HIS A 31 25.37 24.60 -0.17
CA HIS A 31 24.11 25.15 -0.67
C HIS A 31 23.87 26.57 -0.15
N ALA A 32 23.23 27.41 -0.98
CA ALA A 32 22.96 28.82 -0.66
C ALA A 32 21.97 29.01 0.50
N SER A 33 21.09 28.03 0.75
CA SER A 33 20.10 28.09 1.84
C SER A 33 19.68 26.68 2.29
N ALA A 34 19.07 26.61 3.47
CA ALA A 34 18.43 25.40 3.99
C ALA A 34 17.28 24.90 3.09
N GLU A 35 16.66 25.79 2.32
CA GLU A 35 15.54 25.49 1.41
C GLU A 35 15.95 24.57 0.25
N ALA A 36 17.23 24.62 -0.15
CA ALA A 36 17.79 23.75 -1.17
C ALA A 36 18.00 22.30 -0.69
N VAL A 37 17.86 22.05 0.62
CA VAL A 37 18.00 20.72 1.22
C VAL A 37 16.61 20.15 1.48
N GLU A 38 16.29 19.04 0.83
CA GLU A 38 15.02 18.36 1.03
C GLU A 38 14.99 17.63 2.39
N PRO A 39 13.96 17.85 3.25
CA PRO A 39 13.95 17.32 4.62
C PRO A 39 13.96 15.79 4.73
N GLY A 40 13.30 15.10 3.79
CA GLY A 40 13.15 13.64 3.81
C GLY A 40 14.24 12.88 3.04
N ARG A 41 15.08 13.60 2.29
CA ARG A 41 16.10 12.99 1.42
C ARG A 41 17.27 12.48 2.23
N ALA A 42 17.77 11.30 1.86
CA ALA A 42 18.89 10.68 2.55
C ALA A 42 20.16 11.54 2.41
N PHE A 43 20.97 11.59 3.46
CA PHE A 43 22.23 12.35 3.45
C PHE A 43 23.19 11.88 2.36
N THR A 44 23.23 10.58 2.06
CA THR A 44 24.03 10.02 0.96
C THR A 44 23.64 10.59 -0.40
N ASP A 45 22.34 10.75 -0.67
CA ASP A 45 21.85 11.28 -1.94
C ASP A 45 22.08 12.79 -2.08
N LEU A 46 22.29 13.46 -0.94
CA LEU A 46 22.71 14.84 -0.86
C LEU A 46 24.25 14.98 -1.00
N GLY A 47 24.99 13.87 -1.07
CA GLY A 47 26.44 13.86 -1.27
C GLY A 47 27.27 13.79 0.01
N PHE A 48 26.69 13.32 1.13
CA PHE A 48 27.47 13.07 2.34
C PHE A 48 28.39 11.85 2.21
N ASP A 49 29.62 12.04 2.69
CA ASP A 49 30.66 11.05 2.90
C ASP A 49 31.12 11.04 4.36
N SER A 50 32.12 10.22 4.68
CA SER A 50 32.64 10.10 6.05
C SER A 50 33.24 11.39 6.62
N LEU A 51 33.75 12.31 5.78
CA LEU A 51 34.37 13.57 6.21
C LEU A 51 33.32 14.65 6.48
N THR A 52 32.38 14.82 5.55
CA THR A 52 31.25 15.73 5.67
C THR A 52 30.30 15.32 6.81
N ALA A 53 30.14 14.02 7.08
CA ALA A 53 29.37 13.52 8.22
C ALA A 53 29.97 13.97 9.57
N VAL A 54 31.30 13.92 9.69
CA VAL A 54 32.04 14.39 10.87
C VAL A 54 31.93 15.91 11.04
N GLU A 55 31.94 16.66 9.94
CA GLU A 55 31.75 18.11 9.96
C GLU A 55 30.32 18.48 10.41
N LEU A 56 29.29 17.85 9.85
CA LEU A 56 27.90 18.08 10.25
C LEU A 56 27.69 17.77 11.73
N ARG A 57 28.21 16.65 12.22
CA ARG A 57 28.18 16.30 13.65
C ARG A 57 28.81 17.40 14.50
N ASN A 58 29.99 17.91 14.13
CA ASN A 58 30.66 18.97 14.89
C ASN A 58 29.82 20.23 14.96
N ARG A 59 29.29 20.68 13.81
CA ARG A 59 28.44 21.87 13.72
C ARG A 59 27.18 21.72 14.56
N LEU A 60 26.50 20.57 14.49
CA LEU A 60 25.31 20.28 15.29
C LEU A 60 25.64 20.16 16.78
N GLY A 61 26.75 19.53 17.15
CA GLY A 61 27.19 19.45 18.54
C GLY A 61 27.44 20.83 19.14
N THR A 62 28.07 21.74 18.39
CA THR A 62 28.26 23.14 18.80
C THR A 62 26.93 23.89 18.91
N ALA A 63 26.05 23.77 17.92
CA ALA A 63 24.78 24.51 17.89
C ALA A 63 23.79 24.05 18.97
N THR A 64 23.79 22.77 19.30
CA THR A 64 22.87 22.16 20.27
C THR A 64 23.45 22.04 21.68
N GLY A 65 24.77 22.14 21.83
CA GLY A 65 25.48 21.87 23.08
C GLY A 65 25.48 20.39 23.47
N GLN A 66 25.16 19.48 22.53
CA GLN A 66 25.07 18.04 22.77
C GLN A 66 26.36 17.32 22.35
N ARG A 67 26.66 16.21 23.05
CA ARG A 67 27.74 15.30 22.65
C ARG A 67 27.18 14.25 21.70
N LEU A 68 27.44 14.44 20.40
CA LEU A 68 26.88 13.60 19.33
C LEU A 68 27.91 12.56 18.84
N PRO A 69 27.51 11.31 18.57
CA PRO A 69 28.41 10.26 18.09
C PRO A 69 28.92 10.52 16.67
N ALA A 70 30.04 9.89 16.30
CA ALA A 70 30.59 10.00 14.94
C ALA A 70 29.70 9.34 13.87
N THR A 71 28.85 8.40 14.28
CA THR A 71 27.91 7.65 13.43
C THR A 71 26.58 8.38 13.19
N LEU A 72 26.38 9.58 13.74
CA LEU A 72 25.11 10.31 13.77
C LEU A 72 24.37 10.37 12.41
N VAL A 73 25.09 10.65 11.32
CA VAL A 73 24.52 10.78 9.97
C VAL A 73 24.09 9.43 9.38
N PHE A 74 24.71 8.34 9.85
CA PHE A 74 24.38 6.97 9.44
C PHE A 74 23.25 6.39 10.31
N ASP A 75 23.24 6.71 11.60
CA ASP A 75 22.20 6.28 12.55
C ASP A 75 20.85 6.99 12.28
N TYR A 76 20.90 8.23 11.77
CA TYR A 76 19.73 9.04 11.45
C TYR A 76 19.85 9.56 10.02
N PRO A 77 19.33 8.84 9.00
CA PRO A 77 19.79 8.96 7.62
C PRO A 77 19.30 10.20 6.87
N ASN A 78 18.42 11.03 7.46
CA ASN A 78 17.90 12.25 6.83
C ASN A 78 17.68 13.37 7.86
N PRO A 79 17.50 14.63 7.41
CA PRO A 79 17.29 15.78 8.29
C PRO A 79 16.14 15.64 9.29
N VAL A 80 15.02 15.01 8.91
CA VAL A 80 13.86 14.82 9.79
C VAL A 80 14.17 13.82 10.91
N ALA A 81 14.74 12.66 10.58
CA ALA A 81 15.11 11.64 11.56
C ALA A 81 16.14 12.19 12.56
N LEU A 82 17.14 12.93 12.06
CA LEU A 82 18.15 13.54 12.92
C LEU A 82 17.57 14.63 13.83
N ALA A 83 16.62 15.43 13.32
CA ALA A 83 15.91 16.40 14.13
C ALA A 83 15.08 15.75 15.25
N GLY A 84 14.42 14.62 14.96
CA GLY A 84 13.71 13.81 15.94
C GLY A 84 14.64 13.32 17.07
N HIS A 85 15.82 12.81 16.73
CA HIS A 85 16.84 12.43 17.72
C HIS A 85 17.31 13.60 18.59
N LEU A 86 17.59 14.75 17.96
CA LEU A 86 17.98 15.95 18.68
C LEU A 86 16.87 16.45 19.61
N ARG A 87 15.61 16.33 19.21
CA ARG A 87 14.43 16.67 20.02
C ARG A 87 14.41 15.85 21.31
N ALA A 88 14.47 14.52 21.18
CA ALA A 88 14.48 13.61 22.33
C ALA A 88 15.60 13.97 23.33
N ARG A 89 16.82 14.19 22.83
CA ARG A 89 17.98 14.55 23.67
C ARG A 89 17.91 15.95 24.31
N LEU A 90 17.21 16.91 23.68
CA LEU A 90 17.19 18.30 24.14
C LEU A 90 16.02 18.61 25.07
N VAL A 91 14.87 17.99 24.85
CA VAL A 91 13.64 18.27 25.59
C VAL A 91 13.44 17.30 26.76
N GLY A 92 14.16 16.17 26.77
CA GLY A 92 14.02 15.17 27.81
C GLY A 92 12.71 14.39 27.68
N ASP A 93 12.18 14.30 26.46
CA ASP A 93 11.28 13.21 26.11
C ASP A 93 12.17 11.95 26.11
N ASP A 94 12.32 11.30 27.28
CA ASP A 94 12.61 9.87 27.32
C ASP A 94 11.71 9.24 26.26
N GLU A 95 12.32 8.51 25.31
CA GLU A 95 11.67 7.81 24.20
C GLU A 95 10.14 7.83 24.32
N GLN A 96 9.47 8.79 23.68
CA GLN A 96 8.19 8.44 23.06
C GLN A 96 8.62 7.43 22.01
N PRO A 97 8.45 6.12 22.25
CA PRO A 97 8.85 5.13 21.26
C PRO A 97 8.11 5.51 19.99
N VAL A 98 8.77 5.42 18.85
CA VAL A 98 8.23 5.67 17.52
C VAL A 98 7.06 4.73 17.29
N HIS A 99 5.88 4.98 17.88
CA HIS A 99 4.81 4.00 18.08
C HIS A 99 5.33 2.57 17.95
N LEU A 100 6.37 2.20 18.73
CA LEU A 100 6.78 0.81 18.81
C LEU A 100 5.58 0.21 19.50
N LEU A 101 4.64 -0.32 18.71
CA LEU A 101 3.60 -1.19 19.22
C LEU A 101 4.39 -2.12 20.13
N PRO A 102 4.18 -2.06 21.47
CA PRO A 102 5.01 -2.83 22.37
C PRO A 102 4.93 -4.25 21.84
N VAL A 103 6.09 -4.84 21.52
CA VAL A 103 6.20 -6.29 21.35
C VAL A 103 5.89 -6.83 22.73
N ARG A 104 4.59 -6.94 23.03
CA ARG A 104 4.10 -7.60 24.20
C ARG A 104 4.60 -9.04 24.06
N PRO A 105 5.12 -9.66 25.13
CA PRO A 105 5.25 -11.09 25.16
C PRO A 105 3.91 -11.68 24.72
N ALA A 106 3.92 -12.47 23.65
CA ALA A 106 2.73 -13.08 23.12
C ALA A 106 2.00 -13.83 24.23
N GLU A 107 0.84 -13.33 24.68
CA GLU A 107 -0.20 -14.16 25.28
C GLU A 107 -0.94 -14.97 24.19
N ALA A 108 -0.59 -14.77 22.92
CA ALA A 108 -1.08 -15.56 21.80
C ALA A 108 -0.57 -17.01 21.89
N GLY A 109 -1.51 -17.95 21.87
CA GLY A 109 -1.17 -19.37 21.77
C GLY A 109 -0.51 -19.69 20.43
N SER A 110 0.27 -20.78 20.39
CA SER A 110 0.89 -21.33 19.19
C SER A 110 -0.07 -21.61 18.02
N ASP A 111 -1.38 -21.56 18.28
CA ASP A 111 -2.46 -21.88 17.35
C ASP A 111 -3.15 -20.65 16.75
N GLU A 112 -2.61 -19.44 16.93
CA GLU A 112 -3.25 -18.24 16.40
C GLU A 112 -3.39 -18.28 14.86
N PRO A 113 -4.61 -18.09 14.32
CA PRO A 113 -4.82 -18.01 12.88
C PRO A 113 -4.19 -16.74 12.29
N ILE A 114 -3.61 -16.87 11.11
CA ILE A 114 -2.98 -15.75 10.40
C ILE A 114 -3.92 -15.27 9.29
N ALA A 115 -4.33 -14.01 9.33
CA ALA A 115 -5.14 -13.39 8.32
C ALA A 115 -4.29 -12.97 7.11
N ILE A 116 -4.79 -13.25 5.90
CA ILE A 116 -4.35 -12.59 4.67
C ILE A 116 -5.21 -11.34 4.52
N VAL A 117 -4.61 -10.16 4.61
CA VAL A 117 -5.33 -8.87 4.60
C VAL A 117 -5.14 -8.08 3.30
N GLY A 118 -4.15 -8.45 2.49
CA GLY A 118 -3.86 -7.84 1.20
C GLY A 118 -3.10 -8.78 0.27
N MET A 119 -3.17 -8.54 -1.03
CA MET A 119 -2.43 -9.31 -2.03
C MET A 119 -2.22 -8.51 -3.32
N ALA A 120 -1.11 -8.76 -4.00
CA ALA A 120 -0.81 -8.24 -5.34
C ALA A 120 -0.01 -9.28 -6.15
N CYS A 121 -0.08 -9.21 -7.47
CA CYS A 121 0.63 -10.14 -8.34
C CYS A 121 0.92 -9.60 -9.74
N ARG A 122 1.88 -10.24 -10.40
CA ARG A 122 2.17 -10.18 -11.83
C ARG A 122 2.29 -11.60 -12.36
N PHE A 123 1.46 -11.98 -13.32
CA PHE A 123 1.46 -13.32 -13.91
C PHE A 123 1.32 -13.25 -15.44
N PRO A 124 1.62 -14.35 -16.15
CA PRO A 124 1.39 -14.45 -17.59
C PRO A 124 -0.05 -14.15 -17.99
N GLY A 125 -0.23 -13.71 -19.25
CA GLY A 125 -1.55 -13.33 -19.78
C GLY A 125 -1.95 -11.89 -19.43
N ASN A 126 -0.98 -10.98 -19.33
CA ASN A 126 -1.17 -9.56 -18.96
C ASN A 126 -1.82 -9.37 -17.58
N VAL A 127 -1.60 -10.32 -16.66
CA VAL A 127 -2.12 -10.22 -15.30
C VAL A 127 -1.23 -9.29 -14.50
N ASN A 128 -1.76 -8.12 -14.17
CA ASN A 128 -1.07 -7.11 -13.37
C ASN A 128 -1.66 -6.93 -11.95
N ASP A 129 -2.75 -7.62 -11.62
CA ASP A 129 -3.35 -7.59 -10.29
C ASP A 129 -4.25 -8.81 -10.03
N PRO A 130 -4.73 -9.01 -8.78
CA PRO A 130 -5.60 -10.13 -8.45
C PRO A 130 -6.93 -10.16 -9.22
N ASP A 131 -7.50 -9.01 -9.58
CA ASP A 131 -8.76 -8.93 -10.34
C ASP A 131 -8.57 -9.46 -11.77
N GLY A 132 -7.51 -9.02 -12.45
CA GLY A 132 -7.10 -9.52 -13.77
C GLY A 132 -6.73 -11.00 -13.71
N PHE A 133 -6.11 -11.46 -12.61
CA PHE A 133 -5.83 -12.87 -12.43
C PHE A 133 -7.11 -13.70 -12.34
N TRP A 134 -8.10 -13.23 -11.58
CA TRP A 134 -9.40 -13.88 -11.51
C TRP A 134 -10.07 -13.97 -12.88
N GLN A 135 -10.00 -12.91 -13.70
CA GLN A 135 -10.57 -12.93 -15.06
C GLN A 135 -9.95 -14.04 -15.92
N VAL A 136 -8.62 -14.19 -15.89
CA VAL A 136 -7.90 -15.28 -16.59
C VAL A 136 -8.36 -16.66 -16.11
N LEU A 137 -8.49 -16.84 -14.79
CA LEU A 137 -8.89 -18.10 -14.18
C LEU A 137 -10.36 -18.46 -14.48
N ALA A 138 -11.27 -17.51 -14.30
CA ALA A 138 -12.71 -17.68 -14.52
C ALA A 138 -13.04 -17.93 -15.99
N ALA A 139 -12.32 -17.29 -16.92
CA ALA A 139 -12.44 -17.54 -18.35
C ALA A 139 -11.83 -18.88 -18.77
N GLY A 140 -11.02 -19.52 -17.92
CA GLY A 140 -10.29 -20.73 -18.24
C GLY A 140 -9.25 -20.50 -19.34
N THR A 141 -8.58 -19.36 -19.30
CA THR A 141 -7.55 -18.93 -20.26
C THR A 141 -6.25 -19.70 -20.04
N ASP A 142 -5.64 -20.13 -21.15
CA ASP A 142 -4.25 -20.60 -21.24
C ASP A 142 -3.36 -19.40 -21.59
N ALA A 143 -2.46 -19.05 -20.69
CA ALA A 143 -1.58 -17.89 -20.77
C ALA A 143 -0.15 -18.24 -21.24
N VAL A 144 0.08 -19.48 -21.70
CA VAL A 144 1.33 -19.87 -22.33
C VAL A 144 1.48 -19.17 -23.69
N SER A 145 2.66 -18.59 -23.93
CA SER A 145 2.99 -17.88 -25.15
C SER A 145 4.35 -18.33 -25.70
N ARG A 146 4.71 -17.85 -26.89
CA ARG A 146 6.08 -17.99 -27.40
C ARG A 146 7.07 -17.24 -26.49
N PHE A 147 8.33 -17.67 -26.51
CA PHE A 147 9.44 -16.94 -25.87
C PHE A 147 9.50 -15.47 -26.31
N PRO A 148 9.85 -14.56 -25.39
CA PRO A 148 9.89 -13.14 -25.65
C PRO A 148 11.07 -12.75 -26.56
N ASP A 149 10.86 -11.74 -27.41
CA ASP A 149 11.86 -11.21 -28.35
C ASP A 149 12.56 -9.93 -27.84
N ASP A 150 12.21 -9.47 -26.64
CA ASP A 150 12.69 -8.22 -26.02
C ASP A 150 13.79 -8.43 -24.96
N ARG A 151 14.31 -9.67 -24.82
CA ARG A 151 15.30 -10.04 -23.78
C ARG A 151 16.72 -10.24 -24.28
N GLY A 152 16.94 -10.02 -25.58
CA GLY A 152 18.23 -10.27 -26.22
C GLY A 152 18.57 -11.76 -26.35
N TRP A 153 17.59 -12.66 -26.25
CA TRP A 153 17.77 -14.09 -26.46
C TRP A 153 17.82 -14.40 -27.96
N ASP A 154 18.71 -15.30 -28.38
CA ASP A 154 18.71 -15.87 -29.72
C ASP A 154 17.63 -16.96 -29.82
N VAL A 155 16.35 -16.56 -29.82
CA VAL A 155 15.20 -17.49 -29.77
C VAL A 155 15.20 -18.49 -30.95
N GLU A 156 15.70 -18.07 -32.12
CA GLU A 156 15.81 -18.96 -33.28
C GLU A 156 16.94 -19.98 -33.11
N GLY A 157 18.14 -19.54 -32.69
CA GLY A 157 19.28 -20.42 -32.45
C GLY A 157 19.15 -21.31 -31.21
N LEU A 158 18.30 -20.93 -30.25
CA LEU A 158 18.02 -21.70 -29.05
C LEU A 158 17.16 -22.94 -29.29
N TYR A 159 16.45 -23.04 -30.41
CA TYR A 159 15.50 -24.12 -30.63
C TYR A 159 16.07 -25.28 -31.45
N ASP A 160 15.94 -26.49 -30.92
CA ASP A 160 16.19 -27.73 -31.64
C ASP A 160 15.16 -28.79 -31.18
N PRO A 161 14.33 -29.33 -32.09
CA PRO A 161 13.35 -30.35 -31.72
C PRO A 161 14.00 -31.67 -31.25
N ASP A 162 15.29 -31.89 -31.48
CA ASP A 162 16.01 -33.04 -30.94
C ASP A 162 16.35 -32.84 -29.45
N PRO A 163 15.75 -33.61 -28.52
CA PRO A 163 16.02 -33.47 -27.09
C PRO A 163 17.44 -33.86 -26.68
N GLU A 164 18.22 -34.51 -27.56
CA GLU A 164 19.64 -34.81 -27.33
C GLU A 164 20.56 -33.65 -27.72
N SER A 165 20.03 -32.61 -28.36
CA SER A 165 20.79 -31.44 -28.77
C SER A 165 21.28 -30.66 -27.54
N VAL A 166 22.59 -30.39 -27.49
CA VAL A 166 23.23 -29.75 -26.34
C VAL A 166 23.17 -28.24 -26.48
N GLY A 167 22.74 -27.55 -25.42
CA GLY A 167 22.71 -26.08 -25.38
C GLY A 167 21.46 -25.46 -26.01
N THR A 168 20.49 -26.27 -26.43
CA THR A 168 19.24 -25.86 -27.07
C THR A 168 18.03 -26.30 -26.23
N SER A 169 16.84 -25.88 -26.65
CA SER A 169 15.55 -26.28 -26.10
C SER A 169 14.67 -26.86 -27.21
N TYR A 170 13.93 -27.93 -26.88
CA TYR A 170 12.94 -28.51 -27.79
C TYR A 170 11.56 -27.86 -27.69
N THR A 171 11.40 -26.82 -26.87
CA THR A 171 10.19 -25.99 -26.82
C THR A 171 10.55 -24.53 -27.05
N GLN A 172 9.60 -23.77 -27.60
CA GLN A 172 9.67 -22.31 -27.73
C GLN A 172 8.55 -21.61 -26.95
N GLU A 173 7.86 -22.34 -26.07
CA GLU A 173 6.67 -21.87 -25.37
C GLU A 173 6.87 -21.88 -23.84
N GLY A 174 6.29 -20.87 -23.17
CA GLY A 174 6.32 -20.70 -21.72
C GLY A 174 5.41 -19.57 -21.26
N GLY A 175 5.28 -19.37 -19.95
CA GLY A 175 4.51 -18.25 -19.39
C GLY A 175 5.41 -17.06 -19.04
N PHE A 176 5.21 -15.90 -19.67
CA PHE A 176 6.05 -14.73 -19.43
C PHE A 176 5.25 -13.56 -18.86
N VAL A 177 5.84 -12.81 -17.93
CA VAL A 177 5.26 -11.52 -17.52
C VAL A 177 5.44 -10.52 -18.66
N ALA A 178 4.43 -9.68 -18.89
CA ALA A 178 4.34 -8.85 -20.08
C ALA A 178 5.42 -7.75 -20.14
N ASP A 179 5.66 -7.07 -19.02
CA ASP A 179 6.67 -6.01 -18.91
C ASP A 179 7.67 -6.35 -17.80
N ALA A 180 8.63 -7.23 -18.11
CA ALA A 180 9.67 -7.63 -17.18
C ALA A 180 10.71 -6.52 -16.92
N ALA A 181 10.90 -5.61 -17.89
CA ALA A 181 11.92 -4.58 -17.85
C ALA A 181 11.43 -3.25 -17.26
N GLY A 182 10.13 -2.95 -17.36
CA GLY A 182 9.49 -1.78 -16.80
C GLY A 182 9.68 -1.66 -15.30
N PHE A 183 9.97 -0.44 -14.84
CA PHE A 183 10.09 -0.10 -13.43
C PHE A 183 10.09 1.42 -13.21
N ASP A 184 9.26 1.90 -12.30
CA ASP A 184 9.30 3.30 -11.87
C ASP A 184 10.40 3.52 -10.82
N ALA A 185 11.64 3.67 -11.29
CA ALA A 185 12.79 3.87 -10.40
C ALA A 185 12.68 5.15 -9.57
N GLY A 186 12.16 6.24 -10.17
CA GLY A 186 12.00 7.53 -9.50
C GLY A 186 11.04 7.44 -8.32
N PHE A 187 9.97 6.65 -8.44
CA PHE A 187 9.00 6.42 -7.38
C PHE A 187 9.65 5.86 -6.09
N PHE A 188 10.57 4.91 -6.25
CA PHE A 188 11.28 4.27 -5.14
C PHE A 188 12.57 5.00 -4.72
N GLY A 189 12.85 6.18 -5.29
CA GLY A 189 14.09 6.92 -5.00
C GLY A 189 15.35 6.25 -5.54
N ILE A 190 15.21 5.40 -6.56
CA ILE A 190 16.29 4.61 -7.16
C ILE A 190 16.80 5.35 -8.39
N SER A 191 18.12 5.50 -8.50
CA SER A 191 18.72 6.14 -9.67
C SER A 191 18.56 5.28 -10.92
N PRO A 192 18.47 5.87 -12.13
CA PRO A 192 18.39 5.09 -13.38
C PRO A 192 19.54 4.09 -13.54
N ARG A 193 20.74 4.43 -13.04
CA ARG A 193 21.91 3.56 -13.11
C ARG A 193 21.80 2.36 -12.19
N GLU A 194 21.27 2.55 -10.98
CA GLU A 194 21.00 1.45 -10.08
C GLU A 194 19.88 0.56 -10.61
N ALA A 195 18.79 1.15 -11.13
CA ALA A 195 17.67 0.40 -11.71
C ALA A 195 18.10 -0.52 -12.86
N LEU A 196 19.01 -0.07 -13.72
CA LEU A 196 19.59 -0.90 -14.79
C LEU A 196 20.35 -2.12 -14.27
N ALA A 197 21.04 -1.98 -13.13
CA ALA A 197 21.79 -3.04 -12.47
C ALA A 197 20.92 -3.98 -11.63
N MET A 198 19.67 -3.59 -11.33
CA MET A 198 18.76 -4.39 -10.51
C MET A 198 18.16 -5.55 -11.29
N ASP A 199 18.25 -6.74 -10.71
CA ASP A 199 17.48 -7.91 -11.13
C ASP A 199 15.98 -7.54 -11.21
N PRO A 200 15.31 -7.81 -12.35
CA PRO A 200 13.87 -7.63 -12.50
C PRO A 200 13.04 -8.19 -11.34
N GLN A 201 13.46 -9.28 -10.71
CA GLN A 201 12.77 -9.85 -9.55
C GLN A 201 12.70 -8.85 -8.38
N GLN A 202 13.76 -8.08 -8.13
CA GLN A 202 13.76 -7.05 -7.07
C GLN A 202 12.78 -5.91 -7.40
N ARG A 203 12.69 -5.52 -8.67
CA ARG A 203 11.78 -4.48 -9.16
C ARG A 203 10.32 -4.91 -8.98
N GLN A 204 9.99 -6.13 -9.41
CA GLN A 204 8.66 -6.71 -9.27
C GLN A 204 8.24 -6.85 -7.81
N LEU A 205 9.17 -7.21 -6.91
CA LEU A 205 8.89 -7.30 -5.48
C LEU A 205 8.61 -5.94 -4.82
N LEU A 206 9.30 -4.87 -5.24
CA LEU A 206 9.03 -3.52 -4.77
C LEU A 206 7.62 -3.05 -5.15
N GLU A 207 7.26 -3.19 -6.43
CA GLU A 207 5.94 -2.82 -6.92
C GLU A 207 4.82 -3.63 -6.26
N THR A 208 4.95 -4.97 -6.27
CA THR A 208 3.92 -5.85 -5.69
C THR A 208 3.79 -5.69 -4.17
N SER A 209 4.87 -5.36 -3.46
CA SER A 209 4.80 -5.07 -2.02
C SER A 209 4.10 -3.75 -1.73
N TRP A 210 4.41 -2.69 -2.50
CA TRP A 210 3.71 -1.40 -2.39
C TRP A 210 2.21 -1.57 -2.64
N GLU A 211 1.87 -2.24 -3.73
CA GLU A 211 0.50 -2.50 -4.15
C GLU A 211 -0.29 -3.39 -3.21
N ALA A 212 0.34 -4.40 -2.61
CA ALA A 212 -0.32 -5.28 -1.65
C ALA A 212 -0.75 -4.49 -0.41
N LEU A 213 0.08 -3.54 0.05
CA LEU A 213 -0.21 -2.66 1.20
C LEU A 213 -1.30 -1.63 0.90
N GLU A 214 -1.26 -0.98 -0.26
CA GLU A 214 -2.32 -0.03 -0.66
C GLU A 214 -3.70 -0.72 -0.78
N ARG A 215 -3.71 -2.01 -1.16
CA ARG A 215 -4.94 -2.83 -1.22
C ARG A 215 -5.50 -3.19 0.16
N VAL A 216 -4.68 -3.20 1.22
CA VAL A 216 -5.17 -3.29 2.62
C VAL A 216 -5.82 -1.96 3.04
N GLY A 217 -5.44 -0.86 2.40
CA GLY A 217 -5.79 0.50 2.81
C GLY A 217 -4.76 1.11 3.77
N ILE A 218 -3.53 0.58 3.78
CA ILE A 218 -2.42 1.10 4.58
C ILE A 218 -1.61 2.08 3.73
N ASP A 219 -1.33 3.27 4.26
CA ASP A 219 -0.28 4.14 3.73
C ASP A 219 1.10 3.49 4.01
N PRO A 220 1.87 3.04 2.99
CA PRO A 220 3.16 2.40 3.24
C PRO A 220 4.15 3.31 3.98
N GLY A 221 3.99 4.64 3.89
CA GLY A 221 4.79 5.60 4.64
C GLY A 221 4.59 5.52 6.16
N ALA A 222 3.40 5.10 6.62
CA ALA A 222 3.07 4.94 8.03
C ALA A 222 3.73 3.70 8.67
N LEU A 223 4.23 2.76 7.85
CA LEU A 223 4.93 1.56 8.34
C LEU A 223 6.42 1.78 8.61
N ARG A 224 6.96 2.97 8.32
CA ARG A 224 8.37 3.27 8.59
C ARG A 224 8.69 3.15 10.08
N GLY A 225 9.73 2.37 10.40
CA GLY A 225 10.14 2.04 11.76
C GLY A 225 9.31 0.92 12.41
N SER A 226 8.32 0.36 11.72
CA SER A 226 7.50 -0.73 12.27
C SER A 226 8.25 -2.08 12.22
N PRO A 227 7.97 -3.01 13.15
CA PRO A 227 8.51 -4.36 13.12
C PRO A 227 7.74 -5.23 12.09
N THR A 228 7.62 -4.76 10.85
CA THR A 228 7.02 -5.50 9.74
C THR A 228 8.08 -6.36 9.07
N GLY A 229 7.84 -7.67 8.96
CA GLY A 229 8.77 -8.61 8.32
C GLY A 229 8.56 -8.75 6.81
N VAL A 230 9.60 -9.20 6.11
CA VAL A 230 9.60 -9.46 4.66
C VAL A 230 10.19 -10.84 4.38
N PHE A 231 9.39 -11.75 3.82
CA PHE A 231 9.75 -13.14 3.56
C PHE A 231 9.52 -13.46 2.09
N VAL A 232 10.60 -13.67 1.34
CA VAL A 232 10.54 -13.81 -0.12
C VAL A 232 11.10 -15.15 -0.55
N GLY A 233 10.34 -15.88 -1.37
CA GLY A 233 10.86 -16.98 -2.17
C GLY A 233 11.54 -16.46 -3.44
N GLY A 234 12.81 -16.81 -3.66
CA GLY A 234 13.55 -16.36 -4.84
C GLY A 234 14.94 -16.97 -4.93
N PHE A 235 15.51 -16.93 -6.11
CA PHE A 235 16.86 -17.43 -6.40
C PHE A 235 17.56 -16.54 -7.43
N ALA A 236 18.86 -16.77 -7.61
CA ALA A 236 19.67 -15.98 -8.52
C ALA A 236 19.19 -16.16 -9.98
N SER A 237 18.87 -15.06 -10.67
CA SER A 237 18.38 -15.06 -12.06
C SER A 237 19.47 -15.12 -13.13
N ALA A 238 20.74 -15.03 -12.73
CA ALA A 238 21.89 -14.82 -13.61
C ALA A 238 21.90 -13.48 -14.40
N TYR A 239 20.98 -12.54 -14.13
CA TYR A 239 20.91 -11.22 -14.80
C TYR A 239 22.26 -10.47 -14.76
N GLY A 240 22.97 -10.52 -13.63
CA GLY A 240 24.25 -9.84 -13.45
C GLY A 240 25.42 -10.38 -14.29
N LEU A 241 25.35 -11.61 -14.79
CA LEU A 241 26.44 -12.21 -15.59
C LEU A 241 26.59 -11.52 -16.96
N GLY A 242 25.50 -11.06 -17.56
CA GLY A 242 25.52 -10.29 -18.81
C GLY A 242 26.12 -8.89 -18.64
N LEU A 243 25.88 -8.24 -17.50
CA LEU A 243 26.33 -6.86 -17.21
C LEU A 243 27.81 -6.78 -16.81
N ALA A 244 28.35 -7.81 -16.15
CA ALA A 244 29.75 -7.88 -15.72
C ALA A 244 30.78 -7.76 -16.86
N THR A 245 30.34 -7.90 -18.11
CA THR A 245 31.21 -7.87 -19.31
C THR A 245 31.10 -6.59 -20.14
N GLY A 246 30.22 -5.63 -19.81
CA GLY A 246 29.93 -4.52 -20.74
C GLY A 246 29.42 -3.18 -20.19
N SER A 247 29.14 -3.01 -18.89
CA SER A 247 28.59 -1.74 -18.38
C SER A 247 29.61 -0.92 -17.56
N GLU A 248 30.34 -0.02 -18.23
CA GLU A 248 31.18 0.99 -17.55
C GLU A 248 30.32 1.89 -16.64
N GLY A 249 30.65 1.95 -15.34
CA GLY A 249 30.07 2.89 -14.37
C GLY A 249 28.96 2.34 -13.47
N ALA A 250 28.48 1.11 -13.68
CA ALA A 250 27.47 0.43 -12.85
C ALA A 250 28.07 -0.52 -11.79
N GLU A 251 29.40 -0.65 -11.73
CA GLU A 251 30.12 -1.68 -10.96
C GLU A 251 29.81 -1.65 -9.46
N GLY A 252 29.52 -0.47 -8.91
CA GLY A 252 29.15 -0.30 -7.50
C GLY A 252 27.75 -0.82 -7.14
N HIS A 253 26.83 -0.87 -8.10
CA HIS A 253 25.44 -1.32 -7.88
C HIS A 253 25.23 -2.80 -8.23
N LEU A 254 26.14 -3.40 -9.00
CA LEU A 254 26.04 -4.80 -9.42
C LEU A 254 25.90 -5.75 -8.23
N THR A 255 26.75 -5.61 -7.21
CA THR A 255 26.73 -6.48 -6.01
C THR A 255 25.35 -6.51 -5.34
N THR A 256 24.69 -5.37 -5.19
CA THR A 256 23.35 -5.30 -4.57
C THR A 256 22.22 -5.55 -5.56
N GLY A 257 22.48 -5.36 -6.86
CA GLY A 257 21.52 -5.51 -7.94
C GLY A 257 21.06 -6.96 -8.16
N PHE A 258 21.92 -7.96 -7.92
CA PHE A 258 21.57 -9.38 -8.13
C PHE A 258 21.77 -10.28 -6.90
N ALA A 259 22.20 -9.73 -5.75
CA ALA A 259 22.28 -10.52 -4.52
C ALA A 259 20.88 -10.97 -4.08
N THR A 260 20.70 -12.27 -3.86
CA THR A 260 19.40 -12.86 -3.47
C THR A 260 18.92 -12.31 -2.12
N SER A 261 19.81 -12.10 -1.16
CA SER A 261 19.47 -11.48 0.14
C SER A 261 18.90 -10.06 0.02
N VAL A 262 19.23 -9.34 -1.06
CA VAL A 262 18.74 -7.98 -1.30
C VAL A 262 17.30 -7.98 -1.82
N MET A 263 16.75 -9.11 -2.27
CA MET A 263 15.33 -9.19 -2.68
C MET A 263 14.38 -8.80 -1.55
N SER A 264 14.50 -9.44 -0.38
CA SER A 264 13.75 -9.05 0.83
C SER A 264 14.30 -7.75 1.44
N GLY A 265 15.63 -7.61 1.50
CA GLY A 265 16.28 -6.47 2.15
C GLY A 265 15.94 -5.12 1.51
N ARG A 266 15.80 -5.06 0.18
CA ARG A 266 15.46 -3.83 -0.54
C ARG A 266 14.01 -3.40 -0.31
N VAL A 267 13.07 -4.34 -0.18
CA VAL A 267 11.69 -4.04 0.21
C VAL A 267 11.66 -3.43 1.61
N SER A 268 12.35 -4.06 2.59
CA SER A 268 12.50 -3.50 3.93
C SER A 268 13.13 -2.11 3.91
N TYR A 269 14.20 -1.90 3.13
CA TYR A 269 14.87 -0.62 3.02
C TYR A 269 13.98 0.47 2.42
N ALA A 270 13.33 0.20 1.28
CA ALA A 270 12.51 1.18 0.57
C ALA A 270 11.28 1.63 1.38
N LEU A 271 10.67 0.69 2.11
CA LEU A 271 9.49 0.92 2.94
C LEU A 271 9.86 1.31 4.40
N GLY A 272 11.13 1.24 4.77
CA GLY A 272 11.63 1.51 6.12
C GLY A 272 11.15 0.53 7.19
N LEU A 273 11.05 -0.76 6.86
CA LEU A 273 10.57 -1.82 7.76
C LEU A 273 11.72 -2.40 8.58
N GLU A 274 11.47 -2.71 9.85
CA GLU A 274 12.49 -3.14 10.82
C GLU A 274 12.26 -4.57 11.34
N GLY A 275 11.31 -5.32 10.79
CA GLY A 275 11.14 -6.74 11.08
C GLY A 275 12.12 -7.64 10.32
N PRO A 276 12.05 -8.98 10.52
CA PRO A 276 12.93 -9.92 9.82
C PRO A 276 12.82 -9.80 8.29
N ALA A 277 13.95 -9.72 7.59
CA ALA A 277 14.00 -9.67 6.13
C ALA A 277 14.77 -10.89 5.58
N VAL A 278 14.04 -11.88 5.06
CA VAL A 278 14.59 -13.18 4.67
C VAL A 278 14.23 -13.54 3.24
N THR A 279 15.22 -13.93 2.46
CA THR A 279 15.03 -14.57 1.15
C THR A 279 15.36 -16.05 1.25
N VAL A 280 14.46 -16.91 0.77
CA VAL A 280 14.54 -18.37 0.86
C VAL A 280 14.58 -18.99 -0.52
N ASP A 281 15.52 -19.90 -0.73
CA ASP A 281 15.58 -20.76 -1.92
C ASP A 281 15.36 -22.23 -1.51
N THR A 282 14.17 -22.72 -1.82
CA THR A 282 13.80 -24.14 -1.78
C THR A 282 13.25 -24.57 -3.14
N ALA A 283 13.74 -23.96 -4.22
CA ALA A 283 13.23 -24.10 -5.57
C ALA A 283 11.71 -23.82 -5.66
N CYS A 284 10.92 -24.75 -6.18
CA CYS A 284 9.49 -24.57 -6.45
C CYS A 284 8.63 -24.33 -5.18
N SER A 285 9.11 -24.73 -3.99
CA SER A 285 8.39 -24.52 -2.72
C SER A 285 8.71 -23.20 -2.02
N SER A 286 9.61 -22.38 -2.57
CA SER A 286 10.16 -21.18 -1.94
C SER A 286 9.12 -20.23 -1.37
N SER A 287 8.11 -19.81 -2.14
CA SER A 287 7.10 -18.87 -1.62
C SER A 287 6.21 -19.47 -0.53
N LEU A 288 5.93 -20.78 -0.51
CA LEU A 288 5.17 -21.40 0.59
C LEU A 288 6.02 -21.57 1.84
N VAL A 289 7.32 -21.86 1.69
CA VAL A 289 8.24 -21.87 2.83
C VAL A 289 8.39 -20.46 3.39
N ALA A 290 8.50 -19.44 2.54
CA ALA A 290 8.50 -18.04 2.98
C ALA A 290 7.22 -17.66 3.75
N LEU A 291 6.03 -18.05 3.25
CA LEU A 291 4.76 -17.87 3.96
C LEU A 291 4.72 -18.63 5.29
N HIS A 292 5.23 -19.86 5.33
CA HIS A 292 5.34 -20.63 6.57
C HIS A 292 6.19 -19.90 7.61
N LEU A 293 7.37 -19.41 7.24
CA LEU A 293 8.26 -18.66 8.13
C LEU A 293 7.63 -17.35 8.59
N ALA A 294 6.95 -16.61 7.70
CA ALA A 294 6.23 -15.40 8.06
C ALA A 294 5.12 -15.67 9.09
N ALA A 295 4.36 -16.74 8.91
CA ALA A 295 3.33 -17.16 9.87
C ALA A 295 3.94 -17.54 11.24
N GLN A 296 5.12 -18.19 11.26
CA GLN A 296 5.82 -18.46 12.52
C GLN A 296 6.30 -17.18 13.20
N ALA A 297 6.91 -16.24 12.46
CA ALA A 297 7.38 -14.96 12.99
C ALA A 297 6.24 -14.11 13.58
N LEU A 298 5.06 -14.13 12.95
CA LEU A 298 3.85 -13.50 13.49
C LEU A 298 3.38 -14.18 14.78
N ARG A 299 3.40 -15.51 14.85
CA ARG A 299 2.98 -16.26 16.06
C ARG A 299 3.97 -16.09 17.21
N SER A 300 5.27 -16.00 16.92
CA SER A 300 6.31 -15.78 17.93
C SER A 300 6.41 -14.33 18.40
N GLY A 301 5.77 -13.40 17.68
CA GLY A 301 5.82 -11.97 17.99
C GLY A 301 7.09 -11.28 17.49
N GLU A 302 7.88 -11.92 16.62
CA GLU A 302 9.04 -11.30 15.96
C GLU A 302 8.65 -10.17 14.99
N CYS A 303 7.41 -10.21 14.49
CA CYS A 303 6.80 -9.12 13.74
C CYS A 303 5.31 -8.94 14.08
N SER A 304 4.78 -7.75 13.80
CA SER A 304 3.33 -7.45 13.92
C SER A 304 2.57 -7.63 12.62
N MET A 305 3.29 -7.53 11.50
CA MET A 305 2.79 -7.70 10.14
C MET A 305 3.90 -8.35 9.31
N ALA A 306 3.55 -9.09 8.26
CA ALA A 306 4.54 -9.66 7.36
C ALA A 306 4.10 -9.56 5.90
N LEU A 307 5.04 -9.19 5.04
CA LEU A 307 4.96 -9.39 3.59
C LEU A 307 5.53 -10.77 3.28
N ALA A 308 4.75 -11.64 2.64
CA ALA A 308 5.18 -12.98 2.26
C ALA A 308 4.86 -13.27 0.79
N GLY A 309 5.83 -13.80 0.04
CA GLY A 309 5.62 -13.97 -1.39
C GLY A 309 6.79 -14.65 -2.10
N GLY A 310 6.87 -14.43 -3.40
CA GLY A 310 7.99 -14.87 -4.20
C GLY A 310 7.96 -14.28 -5.61
N ALA A 311 9.12 -14.30 -6.25
CA ALA A 311 9.27 -13.80 -7.61
C ALA A 311 10.15 -14.75 -8.44
N THR A 312 9.90 -14.78 -9.74
CA THR A 312 10.73 -15.42 -10.75
C THR A 312 10.59 -14.62 -12.03
N VAL A 313 11.72 -14.13 -12.53
CA VAL A 313 11.86 -13.58 -13.88
C VAL A 313 13.09 -14.25 -14.50
N MET A 314 12.89 -14.91 -15.63
CA MET A 314 13.92 -15.59 -16.41
C MET A 314 14.71 -14.55 -17.20
N ALA A 315 15.86 -14.13 -16.67
CA ALA A 315 16.76 -13.21 -17.37
C ALA A 315 17.54 -13.91 -18.50
N THR A 316 17.87 -15.19 -18.34
CA THR A 316 18.56 -16.02 -19.33
C THR A 316 17.75 -17.29 -19.64
N PRO A 317 17.95 -17.92 -20.82
CA PRO A 317 17.28 -19.17 -21.17
C PRO A 317 17.93 -20.41 -20.54
N ASP A 318 18.97 -20.26 -19.71
CA ASP A 318 19.79 -21.38 -19.22
C ASP A 318 18.98 -22.43 -18.45
N GLY A 319 18.00 -21.99 -17.66
CA GLY A 319 17.09 -22.89 -16.95
C GLY A 319 16.26 -23.75 -17.91
N ILE A 320 15.75 -23.14 -18.98
CA ILE A 320 14.96 -23.83 -20.01
C ILE A 320 15.84 -24.84 -20.76
N VAL A 321 17.06 -24.46 -21.15
CA VAL A 321 18.03 -25.34 -21.80
C VAL A 321 18.41 -26.52 -20.90
N GLY A 322 18.69 -26.24 -19.62
CA GLY A 322 19.06 -27.27 -18.64
C GLY A 322 17.94 -28.30 -18.41
N PHE A 323 16.68 -27.86 -18.32
CA PHE A 323 15.53 -28.76 -18.17
C PHE A 323 15.13 -29.47 -19.48
N SER A 324 15.45 -28.88 -20.64
CA SER A 324 15.33 -29.57 -21.92
C SER A 324 16.26 -30.78 -21.96
N GLN A 325 17.53 -30.64 -21.58
CA GLN A 325 18.48 -31.77 -21.52
C GLN A 325 18.04 -32.87 -20.54
N GLN A 326 17.33 -32.51 -19.47
CA GLN A 326 16.79 -33.47 -18.51
C GLN A 326 15.45 -34.07 -18.94
N ARG A 327 14.92 -33.67 -20.10
CA ARG A 327 13.58 -34.04 -20.59
C ARG A 327 12.47 -33.74 -19.57
N GLY A 328 12.62 -32.62 -18.86
CA GLY A 328 11.69 -32.18 -17.81
C GLY A 328 10.59 -31.24 -18.29
N LEU A 329 10.67 -30.73 -19.52
CA LEU A 329 9.71 -29.77 -20.07
C LEU A 329 8.66 -30.45 -20.95
N ALA A 330 7.46 -29.88 -20.97
CA ALA A 330 6.44 -30.27 -21.95
C ALA A 330 6.82 -29.75 -23.34
N ALA A 331 6.62 -30.55 -24.38
CA ALA A 331 6.97 -30.16 -25.75
C ALA A 331 6.18 -28.95 -26.25
N ASP A 332 4.95 -28.79 -25.75
CA ASP A 332 4.04 -27.67 -26.03
C ASP A 332 4.10 -26.57 -24.95
N GLY A 333 5.06 -26.64 -24.03
CA GLY A 333 5.22 -25.64 -22.95
C GLY A 333 4.07 -25.57 -21.94
N ARG A 334 3.13 -26.52 -21.93
CA ARG A 334 1.94 -26.50 -21.06
C ARG A 334 2.04 -27.50 -19.90
N CYS A 335 1.64 -27.08 -18.70
CA CYS A 335 1.50 -27.99 -17.56
C CYS A 335 0.16 -28.73 -17.64
N LYS A 336 0.17 -29.96 -18.18
CA LYS A 336 -1.01 -30.81 -18.35
C LYS A 336 -1.30 -31.63 -17.08
N ALA A 337 -1.48 -30.93 -15.96
CA ALA A 337 -1.55 -31.50 -14.62
C ALA A 337 -2.63 -32.59 -14.50
N PHE A 338 -2.22 -33.79 -14.08
CA PHE A 338 -3.05 -34.99 -13.88
C PHE A 338 -3.72 -35.56 -15.14
N SER A 339 -3.34 -35.08 -16.32
CA SER A 339 -3.83 -35.57 -17.61
C SER A 339 -3.11 -36.84 -18.04
N ALA A 340 -3.76 -37.68 -18.86
CA ALA A 340 -3.11 -38.78 -19.56
C ALA A 340 -2.01 -38.30 -20.53
N GLN A 341 -2.05 -37.03 -20.93
CA GLN A 341 -1.08 -36.40 -21.84
C GLN A 341 0.07 -35.68 -21.11
N ALA A 342 0.19 -35.83 -19.79
CA ALA A 342 1.26 -35.25 -18.98
C ALA A 342 2.67 -35.73 -19.42
N ASP A 343 3.48 -34.83 -19.96
CA ASP A 343 4.79 -35.09 -20.56
C ASP A 343 5.92 -34.21 -19.98
N GLY A 344 5.62 -33.30 -19.05
CA GLY A 344 6.59 -32.37 -18.50
C GLY A 344 5.95 -31.08 -17.99
N MET A 345 6.78 -30.15 -17.53
CA MET A 345 6.32 -28.85 -17.04
C MET A 345 6.52 -27.74 -18.06
N GLY A 346 5.58 -26.81 -18.13
CA GLY A 346 5.75 -25.52 -18.80
C GLY A 346 6.42 -24.52 -17.87
N PHE A 347 7.57 -23.98 -18.23
CA PHE A 347 8.22 -22.96 -17.41
C PHE A 347 7.47 -21.63 -17.52
N ALA A 348 7.36 -20.93 -16.39
CA ALA A 348 6.77 -19.61 -16.37
C ALA A 348 7.42 -18.68 -15.35
N GLU A 349 7.08 -17.41 -15.49
CA GLU A 349 7.47 -16.30 -14.64
C GLU A 349 6.32 -15.83 -13.78
N GLY A 350 6.62 -15.09 -12.73
CA GLY A 350 5.60 -14.42 -11.95
C GLY A 350 6.14 -13.80 -10.68
N ALA A 351 5.36 -12.87 -10.14
CA ALA A 351 5.58 -12.31 -8.81
C ALA A 351 4.26 -12.28 -8.06
N GLY A 352 4.29 -12.62 -6.77
CA GLY A 352 3.13 -12.54 -5.90
C GLY A 352 3.55 -12.14 -4.49
N MET A 353 2.75 -11.30 -3.86
CA MET A 353 2.95 -10.84 -2.49
C MET A 353 1.61 -10.86 -1.75
N VAL A 354 1.60 -11.39 -0.52
CA VAL A 354 0.48 -11.30 0.42
C VAL A 354 0.89 -10.56 1.68
N VAL A 355 -0.05 -9.82 2.26
CA VAL A 355 0.11 -9.13 3.55
C VAL A 355 -0.54 -9.99 4.63
N LEU A 356 0.21 -10.32 5.66
CA LEU A 356 -0.17 -11.20 6.73
C LEU A 356 -0.20 -10.45 8.07
N GLU A 357 -1.23 -10.70 8.86
CA GLU A 357 -1.32 -10.29 10.26
C GLU A 357 -1.85 -11.45 11.10
N ARG A 358 -1.64 -11.40 12.41
CA ARG A 358 -2.46 -12.20 13.32
C ARG A 358 -3.94 -11.83 13.13
N LEU A 359 -4.85 -12.81 13.12
CA LEU A 359 -6.28 -12.52 12.92
C LEU A 359 -6.85 -11.56 13.98
N SER A 360 -6.34 -11.63 15.21
CA SER A 360 -6.70 -10.69 16.28
C SER A 360 -6.25 -9.26 15.98
N ASP A 361 -5.06 -9.10 15.39
CA ASP A 361 -4.50 -7.81 15.00
C ASP A 361 -5.24 -7.20 13.82
N ALA A 362 -5.54 -8.00 12.79
CA ALA A 362 -6.33 -7.55 11.64
C ALA A 362 -7.69 -6.99 12.07
N ARG A 363 -8.38 -7.69 12.99
CA ARG A 363 -9.65 -7.22 13.57
C ARG A 363 -9.47 -5.96 14.39
N ARG A 364 -8.43 -5.88 15.23
CA ARG A 364 -8.14 -4.69 16.04
C ARG A 364 -7.87 -3.46 15.16
N ASN A 365 -7.15 -3.67 14.06
CA ASN A 365 -6.75 -2.62 13.13
C ASN A 365 -7.87 -2.27 12.14
N GLY A 366 -8.98 -3.02 12.12
CA GLY A 366 -10.07 -2.83 11.16
C GLY A 366 -9.69 -3.23 9.73
N HIS A 367 -8.67 -4.06 9.55
CA HIS A 367 -8.24 -4.54 8.24
C HIS A 367 -9.17 -5.65 7.75
N LYS A 368 -9.59 -5.55 6.48
CA LYS A 368 -10.40 -6.58 5.83
C LYS A 368 -9.62 -7.89 5.76
N VAL A 369 -10.22 -8.98 6.24
CA VAL A 369 -9.65 -10.32 6.13
C VAL A 369 -10.12 -10.95 4.81
N LEU A 370 -9.18 -11.29 3.94
CA LEU A 370 -9.48 -11.91 2.64
C LEU A 370 -9.62 -13.44 2.76
N ALA A 371 -8.75 -14.04 3.59
CA ALA A 371 -8.76 -15.46 3.96
C ALA A 371 -7.90 -15.67 5.21
N VAL A 372 -7.91 -16.88 5.76
CA VAL A 372 -7.13 -17.24 6.96
C VAL A 372 -6.22 -18.43 6.68
N VAL A 373 -4.93 -18.30 6.97
CA VAL A 373 -3.98 -19.41 7.05
C VAL A 373 -4.18 -20.11 8.39
N ARG A 374 -4.80 -21.29 8.36
CA ARG A 374 -5.12 -22.09 9.55
C ARG A 374 -3.94 -22.91 10.04
N GLY A 375 -3.16 -23.46 9.11
CA GLY A 375 -1.97 -24.23 9.44
C GLY A 375 -1.09 -24.44 8.22
N SER A 376 0.17 -24.70 8.47
CA SER A 376 1.14 -25.03 7.43
C SER A 376 2.20 -25.97 7.97
N ALA A 377 2.84 -26.72 7.09
CA ALA A 377 3.97 -27.59 7.41
C ALA A 377 4.99 -27.62 6.28
N VAL A 378 6.25 -27.83 6.65
CA VAL A 378 7.37 -28.02 5.74
C VAL A 378 8.12 -29.30 6.15
N ASN A 379 8.50 -30.14 5.19
CA ASN A 379 9.35 -31.30 5.44
C ASN A 379 10.33 -31.56 4.29
N GLN A 380 11.03 -32.69 4.35
CA GLN A 380 12.00 -33.11 3.35
C GLN A 380 11.76 -34.55 2.90
N ASP A 381 12.03 -34.81 1.63
CA ASP A 381 11.97 -36.13 1.01
C ASP A 381 13.05 -37.08 1.54
N GLY A 382 14.18 -36.52 1.97
CA GLY A 382 15.30 -37.29 2.50
C GLY A 382 15.99 -38.12 1.41
N ALA A 383 16.34 -39.37 1.71
CA ALA A 383 16.98 -40.27 0.75
C ALA A 383 15.93 -40.91 -0.19
N SER A 384 15.34 -40.12 -1.08
CA SER A 384 14.43 -40.57 -2.14
C SER A 384 15.18 -41.27 -3.28
N ASN A 385 14.45 -41.76 -4.30
CA ASN A 385 15.00 -42.50 -5.44
C ASN A 385 15.68 -41.58 -6.48
N GLY A 386 16.61 -40.75 -6.02
CA GLY A 386 17.25 -39.67 -6.78
C GLY A 386 16.92 -38.31 -6.20
N LEU A 387 17.90 -37.40 -6.19
CA LEU A 387 17.78 -36.07 -5.55
C LEU A 387 16.55 -35.28 -6.02
N THR A 388 16.21 -35.41 -7.30
CA THR A 388 15.12 -34.66 -7.95
C THR A 388 13.82 -35.45 -8.03
N ALA A 389 13.80 -36.72 -7.55
CA ALA A 389 12.62 -37.57 -7.59
C ALA A 389 11.71 -37.30 -6.37
N PRO A 390 10.41 -36.99 -6.59
CA PRO A 390 9.50 -36.70 -5.48
C PRO A 390 9.19 -37.95 -4.65
N ASN A 391 8.78 -37.76 -3.38
CA ASN A 391 8.44 -38.86 -2.48
C ASN A 391 7.00 -38.79 -1.94
N GLY A 392 6.13 -39.69 -2.42
CA GLY A 392 4.73 -39.79 -2.00
C GLY A 392 4.52 -39.90 -0.47
N PRO A 393 5.23 -40.79 0.25
CA PRO A 393 5.15 -40.85 1.71
C PRO A 393 5.50 -39.53 2.42
N SER A 394 6.48 -38.77 1.92
CA SER A 394 6.82 -37.44 2.45
C SER A 394 5.73 -36.42 2.20
N GLN A 395 5.11 -36.42 1.02
CA GLN A 395 3.95 -35.58 0.71
C GLN A 395 2.76 -35.90 1.64
N GLN A 396 2.46 -37.17 1.87
CA GLN A 396 1.43 -37.55 2.85
C GLN A 396 1.76 -37.06 4.27
N ARG A 397 3.03 -37.12 4.69
CA ARG A 397 3.45 -36.63 6.01
C ARG A 397 3.31 -35.12 6.15
N VAL A 398 3.67 -34.33 5.13
CA VAL A 398 3.53 -32.87 5.20
C VAL A 398 2.05 -32.46 5.23
N ILE A 399 1.19 -33.13 4.46
CA ILE A 399 -0.27 -32.92 4.50
C ILE A 399 -0.81 -33.20 5.90
N ARG A 400 -0.52 -34.37 6.49
CA ARG A 400 -0.96 -34.73 7.84
C ARG A 400 -0.42 -33.78 8.91
N ALA A 401 0.82 -33.30 8.75
CA ALA A 401 1.40 -32.32 9.67
C ALA A 401 0.71 -30.95 9.58
N ALA A 402 0.36 -30.48 8.37
CA ALA A 402 -0.38 -29.24 8.20
C ALA A 402 -1.80 -29.34 8.80
N LEU A 403 -2.49 -30.46 8.60
CA LEU A 403 -3.77 -30.77 9.23
C LEU A 403 -3.68 -30.77 10.76
N ALA A 404 -2.65 -31.43 11.32
CA ALA A 404 -2.40 -31.44 12.76
C ALA A 404 -2.13 -30.02 13.30
N ASN A 405 -1.31 -29.23 12.61
CA ASN A 405 -1.01 -27.85 12.98
C ASN A 405 -2.25 -26.94 12.91
N ALA A 406 -3.21 -27.24 12.03
CA ALA A 406 -4.48 -26.53 11.93
C ALA A 406 -5.58 -27.07 12.87
N ARG A 407 -5.34 -28.23 13.50
CA ARG A 407 -6.32 -29.03 14.26
C ARG A 407 -7.56 -29.37 13.43
N LEU A 408 -7.34 -29.77 12.18
CA LEU A 408 -8.37 -30.16 11.22
C LEU A 408 -8.22 -31.62 10.82
N SER A 409 -9.32 -32.22 10.38
CA SER A 409 -9.34 -33.53 9.75
C SER A 409 -9.22 -33.41 8.22
N ALA A 410 -8.89 -34.51 7.55
CA ALA A 410 -8.88 -34.57 6.09
C ALA A 410 -10.26 -34.24 5.48
N ALA A 411 -11.34 -34.69 6.13
CA ALA A 411 -12.71 -34.43 5.70
C ALA A 411 -13.12 -32.96 5.83
N ASP A 412 -12.34 -32.10 6.51
CA ASP A 412 -12.60 -30.66 6.60
C ASP A 412 -12.15 -29.88 5.36
N ILE A 413 -11.37 -30.47 4.46
CA ILE A 413 -10.81 -29.77 3.29
C ILE A 413 -11.63 -30.08 2.05
N ASP A 414 -12.06 -29.04 1.32
CA ASP A 414 -12.96 -29.19 0.18
C ASP A 414 -12.19 -29.35 -1.14
N VAL A 415 -11.06 -28.64 -1.26
CA VAL A 415 -10.27 -28.56 -2.48
C VAL A 415 -8.78 -28.54 -2.18
N VAL A 416 -7.97 -29.10 -3.08
CA VAL A 416 -6.51 -28.91 -3.10
C VAL A 416 -6.08 -28.24 -4.40
N GLU A 417 -5.43 -27.10 -4.25
CA GLU A 417 -4.56 -26.49 -5.26
C GLU A 417 -3.20 -27.20 -5.19
N ALA A 418 -2.99 -28.10 -6.13
CA ALA A 418 -1.86 -29.01 -6.13
C ALA A 418 -0.56 -28.36 -6.62
N HIS A 419 0.56 -29.05 -6.35
CA HIS A 419 1.81 -28.76 -7.02
C HIS A 419 1.68 -29.02 -8.53
N GLY A 420 1.10 -30.16 -8.95
CA GLY A 420 0.52 -30.42 -10.27
C GLY A 420 1.34 -29.88 -11.44
N THR A 421 2.56 -30.41 -11.64
CA THR A 421 3.48 -29.88 -12.65
C THR A 421 3.26 -30.42 -14.05
N GLY A 422 2.38 -31.39 -14.25
CA GLY A 422 2.17 -32.01 -15.56
C GLY A 422 3.24 -33.06 -15.88
N THR A 423 3.97 -33.54 -14.87
CA THR A 423 5.06 -34.51 -15.08
C THR A 423 4.55 -35.95 -14.98
N THR A 424 5.02 -36.81 -15.88
CA THR A 424 4.59 -38.23 -15.95
C THR A 424 4.82 -39.00 -14.65
N LEU A 425 5.86 -38.65 -13.88
CA LEU A 425 6.18 -39.28 -12.60
C LEU A 425 5.59 -38.53 -11.39
N GLY A 426 5.63 -37.20 -11.40
CA GLY A 426 5.24 -36.39 -10.25
C GLY A 426 3.74 -36.38 -10.00
N ASP A 427 2.94 -36.23 -11.08
CA ASP A 427 1.49 -36.13 -10.95
C ASP A 427 0.87 -37.40 -10.34
N PRO A 428 1.26 -38.64 -10.73
CA PRO A 428 0.75 -39.82 -10.07
C PRO A 428 1.15 -39.94 -8.60
N ILE A 429 2.38 -39.54 -8.24
CA ILE A 429 2.86 -39.56 -6.86
C ILE A 429 2.04 -38.60 -5.98
N GLU A 430 1.78 -37.40 -6.48
CA GLU A 430 0.96 -36.41 -5.77
C GLU A 430 -0.50 -36.85 -5.65
N ALA A 431 -1.13 -37.31 -6.74
CA ALA A 431 -2.50 -37.78 -6.71
C ALA A 431 -2.68 -38.96 -5.74
N GLN A 432 -1.73 -39.91 -5.72
CA GLN A 432 -1.75 -41.01 -4.75
C GLN A 432 -1.57 -40.53 -3.30
N ALA A 433 -0.73 -39.52 -3.06
CA ALA A 433 -0.59 -38.93 -1.72
C ALA A 433 -1.89 -38.27 -1.24
N LEU A 434 -2.60 -37.57 -2.14
CA LEU A 434 -3.90 -36.97 -1.86
C LEU A 434 -4.99 -38.04 -1.65
N LEU A 435 -5.05 -39.06 -2.49
CA LEU A 435 -5.96 -40.20 -2.32
C LEU A 435 -5.74 -40.89 -0.97
N ALA A 436 -4.48 -41.12 -0.57
CA ALA A 436 -4.12 -41.77 0.70
C ALA A 436 -4.25 -40.88 1.95
N THR A 437 -4.65 -39.61 1.78
CA THR A 437 -4.88 -38.66 2.87
C THR A 437 -6.30 -38.12 2.81
N TYR A 438 -6.54 -37.15 1.93
CA TYR A 438 -7.82 -36.49 1.73
C TYR A 438 -8.89 -37.38 1.11
N GLY A 439 -8.51 -38.33 0.24
CA GLY A 439 -9.47 -39.21 -0.45
C GLY A 439 -10.07 -40.30 0.44
N GLN A 440 -9.68 -40.38 1.72
CA GLN A 440 -10.16 -41.40 2.64
C GLN A 440 -11.24 -40.85 3.58
N GLU A 441 -12.18 -41.70 3.98
CA GLU A 441 -13.16 -41.43 5.05
C GLU A 441 -13.97 -40.12 4.87
N ARG A 442 -14.30 -39.76 3.62
CA ARG A 442 -14.95 -38.49 3.29
C ARG A 442 -16.44 -38.40 3.65
N GLY A 443 -17.15 -39.53 3.65
CA GLY A 443 -18.56 -39.61 4.09
C GLY A 443 -19.44 -38.58 3.38
N ASP A 444 -20.22 -37.81 4.15
CA ASP A 444 -21.13 -36.78 3.61
C ASP A 444 -20.41 -35.50 3.12
N SER A 445 -19.07 -35.43 3.20
CA SER A 445 -18.30 -34.24 2.80
C SER A 445 -18.11 -34.12 1.28
N GLY A 446 -18.62 -35.06 0.48
CA GLY A 446 -18.41 -35.17 -0.96
C GLY A 446 -16.94 -35.48 -1.32
N PRO A 447 -16.56 -35.59 -2.59
CA PRO A 447 -15.16 -35.83 -2.98
C PRO A 447 -14.26 -34.60 -2.75
N LEU A 448 -12.96 -34.83 -2.56
CA LEU A 448 -11.97 -33.76 -2.59
C LEU A 448 -11.82 -33.24 -4.03
N ARG A 449 -12.00 -31.95 -4.24
CA ARG A 449 -11.76 -31.32 -5.55
C ARG A 449 -10.26 -31.06 -5.75
N LEU A 450 -9.76 -31.27 -6.97
CA LEU A 450 -8.35 -31.17 -7.30
C LEU A 450 -8.11 -30.36 -8.56
N GLY A 451 -7.16 -29.44 -8.53
CA GLY A 451 -6.70 -28.72 -9.73
C GLY A 451 -5.33 -28.09 -9.54
N SER A 452 -4.81 -27.46 -10.60
CA SER A 452 -3.59 -26.67 -10.50
C SER A 452 -3.64 -25.42 -11.38
N VAL A 453 -3.24 -24.29 -10.81
CA VAL A 453 -3.06 -23.00 -11.47
C VAL A 453 -2.03 -23.06 -12.59
N LYS A 454 -1.11 -24.01 -12.53
CA LYS A 454 -0.06 -24.18 -13.53
C LYS A 454 -0.63 -24.54 -14.90
N SER A 455 -1.81 -25.15 -14.95
CA SER A 455 -2.51 -25.41 -16.21
C SER A 455 -2.96 -24.13 -16.93
N ASN A 456 -3.09 -23.00 -16.22
CA ASN A 456 -3.43 -21.70 -16.80
C ASN A 456 -2.19 -20.88 -17.15
N ILE A 457 -1.22 -20.79 -16.22
CA ILE A 457 -0.12 -19.82 -16.32
C ILE A 457 1.28 -20.44 -16.40
N GLY A 458 1.37 -21.77 -16.48
CA GLY A 458 2.63 -22.50 -16.37
C GLY A 458 3.20 -22.52 -14.95
N HIS A 459 4.40 -23.09 -14.80
CA HIS A 459 5.08 -23.20 -13.52
C HIS A 459 5.93 -21.96 -13.22
N THR A 460 5.39 -21.06 -12.39
CA THR A 460 6.04 -19.79 -11.96
C THR A 460 7.17 -19.96 -10.93
N GLN A 461 7.82 -21.13 -10.91
CA GLN A 461 9.01 -21.48 -10.12
C GLN A 461 8.94 -21.02 -8.65
N ALA A 462 9.77 -20.06 -8.21
CA ALA A 462 9.80 -19.60 -6.81
C ALA A 462 8.49 -18.90 -6.38
N ALA A 463 7.70 -18.37 -7.33
CA ALA A 463 6.39 -17.77 -7.09
C ALA A 463 5.21 -18.75 -7.20
N ALA A 464 5.46 -20.03 -7.49
CA ALA A 464 4.40 -21.02 -7.76
C ALA A 464 3.45 -21.23 -6.59
N GLY A 465 3.98 -21.23 -5.37
CA GLY A 465 3.17 -21.39 -4.17
C GLY A 465 2.22 -20.23 -3.93
N VAL A 466 2.73 -18.99 -4.03
CA VAL A 466 1.91 -17.79 -3.79
C VAL A 466 0.88 -17.59 -4.90
N ALA A 467 1.16 -17.99 -6.14
CA ALA A 467 0.15 -18.04 -7.20
C ALA A 467 -1.04 -18.95 -6.83
N GLY A 468 -0.75 -20.13 -6.25
CA GLY A 468 -1.79 -21.04 -5.74
C GLY A 468 -2.57 -20.46 -4.56
N ILE A 469 -1.89 -19.77 -3.63
CA ILE A 469 -2.55 -19.05 -2.52
C ILE A 469 -3.51 -17.99 -3.06
N ILE A 470 -3.05 -17.12 -3.97
CA ILE A 470 -3.87 -16.04 -4.54
C ILE A 470 -5.08 -16.63 -5.30
N LYS A 471 -4.89 -17.68 -6.10
CA LYS A 471 -6.00 -18.38 -6.78
C LYS A 471 -7.06 -18.85 -5.79
N MET A 472 -6.66 -19.47 -4.68
CA MET A 472 -7.61 -19.98 -3.68
C MET A 472 -8.29 -18.88 -2.88
N VAL A 473 -7.59 -17.77 -2.57
CA VAL A 473 -8.22 -16.58 -1.96
C VAL A 473 -9.28 -15.99 -2.91
N LEU A 474 -8.96 -15.85 -4.20
CA LEU A 474 -9.91 -15.35 -5.20
C LEU A 474 -11.11 -16.30 -5.38
N ALA A 475 -10.89 -17.62 -5.37
CA ALA A 475 -11.95 -18.62 -5.43
C ALA A 475 -12.92 -18.54 -4.24
N LEU A 476 -12.40 -18.30 -3.03
CA LEU A 476 -13.21 -18.04 -1.83
C LEU A 476 -14.06 -16.78 -1.98
N GLN A 477 -13.46 -15.68 -2.45
CA GLN A 477 -14.12 -14.38 -2.61
C GLN A 477 -15.19 -14.37 -3.70
N ASN A 478 -14.98 -15.11 -4.78
CA ASN A 478 -15.91 -15.22 -5.89
C ASN A 478 -16.84 -16.44 -5.80
N GLU A 479 -16.75 -17.18 -4.69
CA GLU A 479 -17.60 -18.34 -4.39
C GLU A 479 -17.62 -19.39 -5.52
N GLN A 480 -16.47 -19.59 -6.17
CA GLN A 480 -16.35 -20.43 -7.36
C GLN A 480 -14.95 -21.06 -7.44
N LEU A 481 -14.89 -22.33 -7.82
CA LEU A 481 -13.66 -23.05 -8.13
C LEU A 481 -13.44 -23.08 -9.65
N PRO A 482 -12.40 -22.40 -10.17
CA PRO A 482 -12.06 -22.45 -11.58
C PRO A 482 -11.62 -23.85 -12.02
N ARG A 483 -11.94 -24.21 -13.27
CA ARG A 483 -11.47 -25.46 -13.87
C ARG A 483 -9.95 -25.51 -14.00
N THR A 484 -9.38 -26.70 -13.90
CA THR A 484 -8.01 -27.02 -14.37
C THR A 484 -8.05 -27.32 -15.87
N LEU A 485 -7.03 -26.89 -16.62
CA LEU A 485 -6.98 -27.06 -18.07
C LEU A 485 -6.27 -28.35 -18.49
N HIS A 486 -6.47 -28.72 -19.76
CA HIS A 486 -5.79 -29.83 -20.47
C HIS A 486 -6.05 -31.25 -19.93
N VAL A 487 -7.18 -31.45 -19.25
CA VAL A 487 -7.63 -32.76 -18.78
C VAL A 487 -8.80 -33.23 -19.65
N ASP A 488 -8.50 -33.74 -20.84
CA ASP A 488 -9.49 -34.47 -21.65
C ASP A 488 -9.76 -35.85 -21.04
N GLU A 489 -8.70 -36.54 -20.63
CA GLU A 489 -8.74 -37.81 -19.91
C GLU A 489 -7.78 -37.75 -18.71
N PRO A 490 -8.22 -38.14 -17.49
CA PRO A 490 -7.34 -38.26 -16.33
C PRO A 490 -6.23 -39.29 -16.56
N SER A 491 -5.08 -39.10 -15.90
CA SER A 491 -3.94 -40.01 -16.03
C SER A 491 -4.29 -41.45 -15.63
N SER A 492 -3.99 -42.40 -16.52
CA SER A 492 -4.15 -43.85 -16.27
C SER A 492 -3.14 -44.43 -15.29
N HIS A 493 -2.13 -43.64 -14.88
CA HIS A 493 -1.13 -44.04 -13.88
C HIS A 493 -1.60 -43.81 -12.44
N VAL A 494 -2.82 -43.28 -12.26
CA VAL A 494 -3.47 -43.06 -10.98
C VAL A 494 -4.69 -43.96 -10.88
N ASP A 495 -4.80 -44.71 -9.78
CA ASP A 495 -6.02 -45.42 -9.44
C ASP A 495 -7.00 -44.44 -8.76
N TRP A 496 -7.74 -43.69 -9.58
CA TRP A 496 -8.75 -42.74 -9.11
C TRP A 496 -9.89 -43.40 -8.33
N SER A 497 -10.05 -44.73 -8.42
CA SER A 497 -11.07 -45.47 -7.66
C SER A 497 -10.65 -45.79 -6.22
N ALA A 498 -9.38 -45.56 -5.86
CA ALA A 498 -8.83 -45.84 -4.54
C ALA A 498 -9.28 -44.88 -3.42
N GLY A 499 -9.99 -43.80 -3.78
CA GLY A 499 -10.49 -42.80 -2.83
C GLY A 499 -11.35 -41.73 -3.53
N GLU A 500 -11.93 -40.85 -2.74
CA GLU A 500 -12.87 -39.83 -3.23
C GLU A 500 -12.14 -38.52 -3.57
N VAL A 501 -11.48 -38.49 -4.73
CA VAL A 501 -10.82 -37.30 -5.31
C VAL A 501 -11.32 -37.08 -6.73
N GLU A 502 -11.71 -35.85 -7.05
CA GLU A 502 -12.29 -35.45 -8.34
C GLU A 502 -11.51 -34.27 -8.94
N LEU A 503 -11.10 -34.39 -10.20
CA LEU A 503 -10.45 -33.30 -10.93
C LEU A 503 -11.47 -32.23 -11.33
N LEU A 504 -11.12 -30.97 -11.14
CA LEU A 504 -11.92 -29.80 -11.54
C LEU A 504 -11.88 -29.60 -13.06
N THR A 505 -12.47 -30.50 -13.85
CA THR A 505 -12.52 -30.37 -15.32
C THR A 505 -13.49 -29.28 -15.80
N GLU A 506 -14.43 -28.89 -14.93
CA GLU A 506 -15.34 -27.77 -15.11
C GLU A 506 -15.31 -26.81 -13.91
N SER A 507 -15.83 -25.59 -14.12
CA SER A 507 -15.96 -24.61 -13.05
C SER A 507 -17.13 -24.98 -12.16
N VAL A 508 -16.93 -24.99 -10.84
CA VAL A 508 -17.92 -25.46 -9.88
C VAL A 508 -18.23 -24.38 -8.85
N PRO A 509 -19.50 -24.10 -8.52
CA PRO A 509 -19.86 -23.22 -7.42
C PRO A 509 -19.26 -23.69 -6.08
N TRP A 510 -18.81 -22.73 -5.29
CA TRP A 510 -18.30 -22.94 -3.93
C TRP A 510 -18.86 -21.87 -2.98
N PRO A 511 -20.19 -21.83 -2.80
CA PRO A 511 -20.88 -20.80 -2.03
C PRO A 511 -20.57 -20.89 -0.54
N ALA A 512 -20.59 -19.75 0.13
CA ALA A 512 -20.58 -19.71 1.59
C ALA A 512 -21.83 -20.44 2.14
N GLY A 513 -21.67 -21.17 3.24
CA GLY A 513 -22.76 -21.95 3.82
C GLY A 513 -22.50 -22.34 5.28
N GLU A 514 -23.23 -23.32 5.79
CA GLU A 514 -23.05 -23.81 7.17
C GLU A 514 -21.67 -24.45 7.40
N ARG A 515 -21.13 -25.10 6.36
CA ARG A 515 -19.80 -25.71 6.39
C ARG A 515 -18.75 -24.68 5.96
N THR A 516 -17.76 -24.46 6.82
CA THR A 516 -16.67 -23.54 6.54
C THR A 516 -15.84 -24.02 5.36
N ARG A 517 -15.66 -23.16 4.36
CA ARG A 517 -14.89 -23.47 3.14
C ARG A 517 -13.40 -23.49 3.41
N ARG A 518 -12.72 -24.56 2.99
CA ARG A 518 -11.28 -24.75 3.23
C ARG A 518 -10.55 -25.35 2.03
N ALA A 519 -9.33 -24.88 1.79
CA ALA A 519 -8.46 -25.34 0.72
C ALA A 519 -7.08 -25.75 1.24
N GLY A 520 -6.49 -26.79 0.66
CA GLY A 520 -5.06 -27.08 0.76
C GLY A 520 -4.29 -26.50 -0.42
N VAL A 521 -3.08 -26.00 -0.20
CA VAL A 521 -2.16 -25.54 -1.24
C VAL A 521 -0.81 -26.24 -1.08
N SER A 522 -0.39 -26.98 -2.09
CA SER A 522 0.85 -27.77 -2.11
C SER A 522 1.92 -27.13 -2.99
N SER A 523 3.18 -27.18 -2.54
CA SER A 523 4.32 -26.97 -3.43
C SER A 523 5.53 -27.81 -3.02
N PHE A 524 6.13 -28.51 -3.98
CA PHE A 524 7.19 -29.48 -3.76
C PHE A 524 8.43 -29.06 -4.55
N GLY A 525 9.52 -28.76 -3.83
CA GLY A 525 10.77 -28.30 -4.44
C GLY A 525 11.56 -29.47 -5.03
N ILE A 526 12.24 -29.23 -6.15
CA ILE A 526 13.12 -30.23 -6.78
C ILE A 526 14.30 -30.67 -5.86
N SER A 527 14.60 -29.89 -4.81
CA SER A 527 15.56 -30.24 -3.77
C SER A 527 15.00 -31.19 -2.69
N GLY A 528 13.75 -31.63 -2.81
CA GLY A 528 13.04 -32.50 -1.87
C GLY A 528 12.29 -31.77 -0.76
N THR A 529 12.38 -30.44 -0.68
CA THR A 529 11.66 -29.67 0.35
C THR A 529 10.19 -29.49 -0.02
N ASN A 530 9.28 -30.06 0.77
CA ASN A 530 7.84 -29.97 0.56
C ASN A 530 7.20 -28.96 1.49
N ALA A 531 6.22 -28.20 1.00
CA ALA A 531 5.38 -27.32 1.80
C ALA A 531 3.89 -27.57 1.50
N HIS A 532 3.08 -27.53 2.56
CA HIS A 532 1.62 -27.60 2.44
C HIS A 532 0.96 -26.58 3.39
N VAL A 533 0.01 -25.81 2.88
CA VAL A 533 -0.68 -24.73 3.58
C VAL A 533 -2.19 -24.96 3.53
N LEU A 534 -2.87 -24.75 4.65
CA LEU A 534 -4.33 -24.84 4.76
C LEU A 534 -4.92 -23.44 4.89
N LEU A 535 -5.76 -23.08 3.92
CA LEU A 535 -6.54 -21.86 3.87
C LEU A 535 -7.98 -22.12 4.31
N GLU A 536 -8.57 -21.12 4.95
CA GLU A 536 -9.96 -21.08 5.38
C GLU A 536 -10.58 -19.75 4.94
N GLU A 537 -11.88 -19.76 4.63
CA GLU A 537 -12.61 -18.54 4.33
C GLU A 537 -12.51 -17.51 5.45
N ALA A 538 -12.59 -16.23 5.10
CA ALA A 538 -12.64 -15.16 6.08
C ALA A 538 -13.84 -15.38 7.02
N PRO A 539 -13.69 -15.14 8.34
CA PRO A 539 -14.83 -15.16 9.25
C PRO A 539 -15.91 -14.20 8.75
N ALA A 540 -17.18 -14.60 8.82
CA ALA A 540 -18.28 -13.71 8.49
C ALA A 540 -18.06 -12.36 9.18
N GLU A 541 -18.09 -11.27 8.41
CA GLU A 541 -18.09 -9.94 8.98
C GLU A 541 -19.31 -9.89 9.90
N VAL A 542 -19.08 -9.80 11.21
CA VAL A 542 -20.14 -9.38 12.12
C VAL A 542 -20.46 -7.98 11.64
N GLN A 543 -21.50 -7.85 10.83
CA GLN A 543 -22.10 -6.55 10.57
C GLN A 543 -22.26 -5.94 11.95
N ALA A 544 -21.51 -4.87 12.22
CA ALA A 544 -21.80 -4.08 13.39
C ALA A 544 -23.29 -3.77 13.24
N GLU A 545 -24.12 -4.35 14.11
CA GLU A 545 -25.53 -3.97 14.17
C GLU A 545 -25.54 -2.45 14.14
N ASP A 546 -26.38 -1.84 13.30
CA ASP A 546 -26.53 -0.39 13.11
C ASP A 546 -27.00 0.35 14.39
N GLY A 547 -26.54 -0.07 15.58
CA GLY A 547 -26.94 0.42 16.89
C GLY A 547 -25.95 0.11 18.04
N ALA A 548 -24.74 -0.39 17.80
CA ALA A 548 -23.71 -0.46 18.84
C ALA A 548 -22.77 0.73 18.73
N ASP A 549 -22.85 1.64 19.71
CA ASP A 549 -21.94 2.77 19.94
C ASP A 549 -20.47 2.32 19.90
N ALA A 550 -19.88 2.28 18.71
CA ALA A 550 -18.46 2.47 18.56
C ALA A 550 -18.22 3.89 19.05
N VAL A 551 -17.67 4.01 20.27
CA VAL A 551 -17.19 5.28 20.81
C VAL A 551 -15.96 5.68 20.00
N ALA A 552 -16.18 6.07 18.75
CA ALA A 552 -15.31 7.01 18.08
C ALA A 552 -15.28 8.26 18.98
N PRO A 553 -14.12 8.87 19.24
CA PRO A 553 -14.11 10.16 19.91
C PRO A 553 -15.04 11.07 19.10
N ALA A 554 -16.08 11.58 19.76
CA ALA A 554 -17.12 12.40 19.14
C ALA A 554 -16.51 13.74 18.71
N ILE A 555 -15.77 13.73 17.60
CA ILE A 555 -15.43 14.93 16.86
C ILE A 555 -16.73 15.27 16.12
N ALA A 556 -17.34 16.40 16.48
CA ALA A 556 -18.51 16.88 15.76
C ALA A 556 -18.16 16.95 14.26
N PRO A 557 -19.02 16.43 13.37
CA PRO A 557 -18.73 16.43 11.94
C PRO A 557 -18.52 17.86 11.46
N LEU A 558 -17.52 18.09 10.61
CA LEU A 558 -17.24 19.42 10.05
C LEU A 558 -18.42 19.94 9.22
N LEU A 559 -19.16 19.01 8.58
CA LEU A 559 -20.37 19.26 7.79
C LEU A 559 -21.48 18.22 8.08
N VAL A 560 -22.76 18.61 8.18
CA VAL A 560 -23.94 17.79 8.57
C VAL A 560 -24.78 17.31 7.39
N GLU A 561 -24.74 18.01 6.26
CA GLU A 561 -25.39 17.57 5.03
C GLU A 561 -24.40 16.72 4.22
N PRO A 562 -24.55 15.38 4.16
CA PRO A 562 -23.92 14.58 3.13
C PRO A 562 -24.67 14.78 1.79
N GLY A 563 -24.72 16.02 1.32
CA GLY A 563 -25.00 16.32 -0.07
C GLY A 563 -23.78 15.93 -0.89
N GLU A 564 -24.00 15.36 -2.07
CA GLU A 564 -23.08 14.67 -2.99
C GLU A 564 -21.81 15.44 -3.45
N ALA A 565 -21.46 16.56 -2.81
CA ALA A 565 -20.19 17.26 -2.94
C ALA A 565 -19.02 16.37 -2.48
N GLY A 566 -18.51 15.55 -3.39
CA GLY A 566 -17.30 14.77 -3.20
C GLY A 566 -16.07 15.58 -3.59
N ALA A 567 -15.00 15.45 -2.82
CA ALA A 567 -13.67 15.81 -3.28
C ALA A 567 -12.90 14.51 -3.54
N TRP A 568 -12.59 14.22 -4.80
CA TRP A 568 -11.71 13.12 -5.15
C TRP A 568 -10.28 13.61 -5.25
N LEU A 569 -9.47 13.11 -4.31
CA LEU A 569 -8.06 13.44 -4.17
C LEU A 569 -7.25 12.40 -4.96
N VAL A 570 -6.36 12.86 -5.83
CA VAL A 570 -5.39 11.99 -6.48
C VAL A 570 -3.99 12.61 -6.37
N SER A 571 -2.99 11.76 -6.20
CA SER A 571 -1.60 12.20 -6.15
C SER A 571 -0.67 11.24 -6.86
N GLY A 572 0.48 11.74 -7.30
CA GLY A 572 1.56 10.96 -7.90
C GLY A 572 2.93 11.60 -7.60
N ARG A 573 3.99 10.81 -7.70
CA ARG A 573 5.37 11.32 -7.54
C ARG A 573 5.87 12.07 -8.77
N SER A 574 5.23 11.87 -9.92
CA SER A 574 5.49 12.62 -11.16
C SER A 574 4.17 13.13 -11.77
N ALA A 575 4.29 14.00 -12.76
CA ALA A 575 3.15 14.46 -13.55
C ALA A 575 2.52 13.31 -14.35
N GLU A 576 3.32 12.40 -14.93
CA GLU A 576 2.78 11.22 -15.62
C GLU A 576 2.08 10.29 -14.63
N GLY A 577 2.64 10.08 -13.43
CA GLY A 577 2.04 9.23 -12.40
C GLY A 577 0.69 9.76 -11.90
N LEU A 578 0.56 11.08 -11.74
CA LEU A 578 -0.72 11.73 -11.41
C LEU A 578 -1.78 11.50 -12.50
N THR A 579 -1.36 11.64 -13.76
CA THR A 579 -2.22 11.45 -14.94
C THR A 579 -2.71 10.01 -15.03
N ALA A 580 -1.79 9.04 -14.94
CA ALA A 580 -2.11 7.62 -14.95
C ALA A 580 -3.00 7.20 -13.76
N GLN A 581 -2.82 7.81 -12.59
CA GLN A 581 -3.69 7.57 -11.44
C GLN A 581 -5.12 8.07 -11.69
N ALA A 582 -5.27 9.21 -12.35
CA ALA A 582 -6.58 9.75 -12.71
C ALA A 582 -7.31 8.84 -13.72
N GLU A 583 -6.59 8.35 -14.73
CA GLU A 583 -7.12 7.39 -15.72
C GLU A 583 -7.60 6.10 -15.05
N ARG A 584 -6.74 5.47 -14.24
CA ARG A 584 -7.09 4.23 -13.53
C ARG A 584 -8.30 4.41 -12.62
N LEU A 585 -8.40 5.53 -11.91
CA LEU A 585 -9.54 5.80 -11.05
C LEU A 585 -10.82 6.01 -11.88
N ALA A 586 -10.74 6.75 -12.99
CA ALA A 586 -11.89 6.96 -13.88
C ALA A 586 -12.42 5.63 -14.43
N ASP A 587 -11.54 4.76 -14.91
CA ASP A 587 -11.90 3.44 -15.44
C ASP A 587 -12.49 2.53 -14.33
N TRP A 588 -11.86 2.52 -13.16
CA TRP A 588 -12.33 1.73 -12.02
C TRP A 588 -13.75 2.12 -11.58
N VAL A 589 -14.01 3.43 -11.50
CA VAL A 589 -15.31 4.01 -11.13
C VAL A 589 -16.35 3.75 -12.23
N ALA A 590 -15.96 3.83 -13.51
CA ALA A 590 -16.85 3.53 -14.64
C ALA A 590 -17.29 2.05 -14.65
N ALA A 591 -16.38 1.13 -14.35
CA ALA A 591 -16.67 -0.29 -14.24
C ALA A 591 -17.55 -0.67 -13.03
N ARG A 592 -17.76 0.25 -12.07
CA ARG A 592 -18.47 0.00 -10.81
C ARG A 592 -19.53 1.08 -10.52
N PRO A 593 -20.64 1.12 -11.29
CA PRO A 593 -21.67 2.15 -11.13
C PRO A 593 -22.35 2.15 -9.74
N GLY A 594 -22.30 1.03 -9.01
CA GLY A 594 -22.83 0.91 -7.65
C GLY A 594 -21.93 1.44 -6.53
N ALA A 595 -20.66 1.80 -6.81
CA ALA A 595 -19.77 2.32 -5.77
C ALA A 595 -20.20 3.72 -5.33
N MET A 596 -20.31 4.00 -4.03
CA MET A 596 -20.72 5.32 -3.55
C MET A 596 -19.59 6.34 -3.66
N SER A 597 -19.86 7.54 -4.20
CA SER A 597 -18.84 8.58 -4.40
C SER A 597 -18.16 9.03 -3.10
N ARG A 598 -18.90 9.00 -1.98
CA ARG A 598 -18.39 9.29 -0.64
C ARG A 598 -17.37 8.27 -0.15
N ASP A 599 -17.58 6.98 -0.43
CA ASP A 599 -16.66 5.92 -0.01
C ASP A 599 -15.36 6.02 -0.82
N VAL A 600 -15.47 6.33 -2.11
CA VAL A 600 -14.31 6.62 -2.97
C VAL A 600 -13.52 7.82 -2.41
N ALA A 601 -14.19 8.93 -2.08
CA ALA A 601 -13.55 10.10 -1.50
C ALA A 601 -12.85 9.77 -0.17
N TRP A 602 -13.52 9.05 0.72
CA TRP A 602 -12.99 8.62 2.01
C TRP A 602 -11.75 7.74 1.85
N SER A 603 -11.81 6.72 0.98
CA SER A 603 -10.67 5.84 0.70
C SER A 603 -9.48 6.61 0.14
N LEU A 604 -9.70 7.51 -0.82
CA LEU A 604 -8.62 8.34 -1.40
C LEU A 604 -7.96 9.24 -0.35
N ALA A 605 -8.73 9.77 0.60
CA ALA A 605 -8.23 10.67 1.63
C ALA A 605 -7.49 9.96 2.79
N THR A 606 -7.91 8.75 3.14
CA THR A 606 -7.48 8.09 4.39
C THR A 606 -6.58 6.88 4.20
N THR A 607 -6.52 6.31 2.99
CA THR A 607 -5.85 5.02 2.74
C THR A 607 -4.75 5.07 1.68
N ARG A 608 -4.34 6.28 1.26
CA ARG A 608 -3.34 6.50 0.22
C ARG A 608 -2.25 7.43 0.70
N SER A 609 -1.01 7.17 0.28
CA SER A 609 0.08 8.12 0.45
C SER A 609 -0.23 9.41 -0.33
N VAL A 610 0.15 10.54 0.26
CA VAL A 610 -0.03 11.86 -0.38
C VAL A 610 1.28 12.34 -0.98
N PHE A 611 1.41 12.24 -2.30
CA PHE A 611 2.61 12.60 -3.05
C PHE A 611 2.67 14.07 -3.47
N GLU A 612 3.73 14.46 -4.18
CA GLU A 612 4.08 15.83 -4.52
C GLU A 612 3.16 16.42 -5.60
N HIS A 613 2.88 15.68 -6.67
CA HIS A 613 1.93 16.09 -7.70
C HIS A 613 0.52 15.73 -7.24
N ARG A 614 -0.35 16.73 -7.07
CA ARG A 614 -1.68 16.55 -6.48
C ARG A 614 -2.75 17.15 -7.37
N ALA A 615 -3.90 16.52 -7.37
CA ALA A 615 -5.12 17.12 -7.89
C ALA A 615 -6.32 16.79 -7.01
N VAL A 616 -7.27 17.71 -7.00
CA VAL A 616 -8.57 17.58 -6.35
C VAL A 616 -9.62 17.84 -7.40
N VAL A 617 -10.53 16.88 -7.58
CA VAL A 617 -11.75 17.06 -8.36
C VAL A 617 -12.90 17.28 -7.39
N VAL A 618 -13.54 18.43 -7.48
CA VAL A 618 -14.69 18.81 -6.64
C VAL A 618 -15.94 18.80 -7.49
N GLY A 619 -16.95 18.05 -7.08
CA GLY A 619 -18.21 17.96 -7.82
C GLY A 619 -19.35 17.54 -6.91
N GLY A 620 -20.53 18.09 -7.18
CA GLY A 620 -21.78 17.76 -6.49
C GLY A 620 -22.43 16.49 -7.02
N GLU A 621 -21.96 15.93 -8.14
CA GLU A 621 -22.48 14.68 -8.68
C GLU A 621 -21.33 13.80 -9.18
N ARG A 622 -21.56 12.48 -9.22
CA ARG A 622 -20.57 11.51 -9.72
C ARG A 622 -20.09 11.85 -11.15
N GLY A 623 -20.99 12.32 -12.01
CA GLY A 623 -20.66 12.67 -13.40
C GLY A 623 -19.61 13.79 -13.48
N GLU A 624 -19.74 14.80 -12.63
CA GLU A 624 -18.77 15.91 -12.54
C GLU A 624 -17.41 15.41 -12.06
N LEU A 625 -17.39 14.52 -11.06
CA LEU A 625 -16.16 13.93 -10.53
C LEU A 625 -15.42 13.08 -11.59
N VAL A 626 -16.15 12.24 -12.33
CA VAL A 626 -15.56 11.45 -13.41
C VAL A 626 -15.05 12.34 -14.54
N SER A 627 -15.81 13.37 -14.93
CA SER A 627 -15.38 14.32 -15.97
C SER A 627 -14.14 15.11 -15.57
N GLY A 628 -14.00 15.47 -14.30
CA GLY A 628 -12.80 16.12 -13.78
C GLY A 628 -11.57 15.21 -13.79
N LEU A 629 -11.73 13.91 -13.48
CA LEU A 629 -10.64 12.93 -13.63
C LEU A 629 -10.23 12.77 -15.09
N GLN A 630 -11.19 12.69 -16.01
CA GLN A 630 -10.92 12.62 -17.46
C GLN A 630 -10.23 13.89 -17.98
N SER A 631 -10.61 15.07 -17.47
CA SER A 631 -9.93 16.33 -17.80
C SER A 631 -8.49 16.34 -17.30
N LEU A 632 -8.26 15.85 -16.08
CA LEU A 632 -6.91 15.70 -15.52
C LEU A 632 -6.07 14.73 -16.35
N ALA A 633 -6.62 13.58 -16.71
CA ALA A 633 -5.99 12.60 -17.59
C ALA A 633 -5.60 13.19 -18.96
N ALA A 634 -6.49 14.01 -19.54
CA ALA A 634 -6.26 14.67 -20.82
C ALA A 634 -5.32 15.90 -20.74
N GLY A 635 -4.91 16.33 -19.53
CA GLY A 635 -4.14 17.56 -19.34
C GLY A 635 -4.92 18.84 -19.68
N VAL A 636 -6.26 18.79 -19.65
CA VAL A 636 -7.13 19.92 -19.98
C VAL A 636 -7.65 20.59 -18.72
N PRO A 637 -7.59 21.93 -18.59
CA PRO A 637 -8.19 22.64 -17.46
C PRO A 637 -9.70 22.40 -17.38
N GLY A 638 -10.21 22.14 -16.17
CA GLY A 638 -11.65 21.97 -15.91
C GLY A 638 -12.07 22.82 -14.72
N GLY A 639 -13.30 23.36 -14.72
CA GLY A 639 -13.81 24.21 -13.64
C GLY A 639 -13.90 23.52 -12.27
N ALA A 640 -14.02 22.19 -12.27
CA ALA A 640 -14.06 21.31 -11.09
C ALA A 640 -12.68 20.79 -10.67
N LEU A 641 -11.62 21.06 -11.43
CA LEU A 641 -10.29 20.48 -11.25
C LEU A 641 -9.31 21.52 -10.72
N VAL A 642 -8.71 21.23 -9.57
CA VAL A 642 -7.57 21.98 -9.03
C VAL A 642 -6.37 21.05 -9.00
N SER A 643 -5.27 21.42 -9.66
CA SER A 643 -4.04 20.64 -9.67
C SER A 643 -2.82 21.51 -9.36
N GLY A 644 -1.77 20.88 -8.83
CA GLY A 644 -0.53 21.57 -8.50
C GLY A 644 0.54 20.63 -7.96
N VAL A 645 1.71 21.20 -7.68
CA VAL A 645 2.83 20.50 -7.05
C VAL A 645 3.02 21.05 -5.65
N ALA A 646 2.84 20.20 -4.64
CA ALA A 646 3.03 20.55 -3.26
C ALA A 646 4.52 20.81 -2.99
N ARG A 647 4.81 21.91 -2.29
CA ARG A 647 6.16 22.23 -1.82
C ARG A 647 6.30 21.86 -0.34
N PRO A 648 7.37 21.19 0.07
CA PRO A 648 7.60 20.91 1.49
C PRO A 648 7.87 22.22 2.26
N GLY A 649 7.43 22.28 3.51
CA GLY A 649 7.74 23.39 4.43
C GLY A 649 7.03 24.72 4.14
N VAL A 650 5.91 24.70 3.40
CA VAL A 650 5.08 25.90 3.20
C VAL A 650 4.42 26.28 4.53
N ARG A 651 4.45 27.58 4.85
CA ARG A 651 3.79 28.16 6.02
C ARG A 651 2.43 28.74 5.64
N THR A 652 1.43 28.47 6.46
CA THR A 652 0.05 28.92 6.26
C THR A 652 -0.14 30.28 6.91
N VAL A 653 -0.77 31.23 6.20
CA VAL A 653 -1.15 32.54 6.75
C VAL A 653 -2.64 32.74 6.57
N PHE A 654 -3.36 33.02 7.65
CA PHE A 654 -4.75 33.47 7.55
C PHE A 654 -4.79 34.99 7.37
N ALA A 655 -5.40 35.42 6.26
CA ALA A 655 -5.57 36.82 5.91
C ALA A 655 -7.02 37.26 6.14
N PHE A 656 -7.20 38.19 7.07
CA PHE A 656 -8.49 38.71 7.49
C PHE A 656 -8.79 40.03 6.77
N ALA A 657 -9.80 40.01 5.91
CA ALA A 657 -10.18 41.16 5.08
C ALA A 657 -10.67 42.35 5.91
N GLY A 658 -10.54 43.55 5.35
CA GLY A 658 -11.16 44.76 5.87
C GLY A 658 -12.62 44.90 5.46
N GLN A 659 -13.12 46.14 5.41
CA GLN A 659 -14.50 46.41 4.96
C GLN A 659 -14.57 46.33 3.44
N GLY A 660 -15.64 45.76 2.89
CA GLY A 660 -15.87 45.67 1.44
C GLY A 660 -16.12 44.25 0.92
N SER A 661 -15.92 43.22 1.74
CA SER A 661 -16.19 41.81 1.39
C SER A 661 -17.59 41.34 1.75
N GLN A 662 -18.40 42.17 2.41
CA GLN A 662 -19.72 41.78 2.90
C GLN A 662 -20.74 41.65 1.77
N TRP A 663 -21.68 40.72 1.93
CA TRP A 663 -22.85 40.54 1.08
C TRP A 663 -24.00 39.94 1.89
N VAL A 664 -25.24 40.25 1.52
CA VAL A 664 -26.44 39.72 2.20
C VAL A 664 -26.52 38.23 1.98
N GLY A 665 -26.59 37.47 3.07
CA GLY A 665 -26.59 36.00 3.05
C GLY A 665 -25.25 35.34 3.38
N MET A 666 -24.17 36.11 3.56
CA MET A 666 -22.85 35.56 3.84
C MET A 666 -22.84 34.63 5.06
N GLY A 667 -22.22 33.45 4.92
CA GLY A 667 -22.07 32.46 5.99
C GLY A 667 -23.34 31.66 6.33
N ARG A 668 -24.52 31.98 5.79
CA ARG A 668 -25.78 31.30 6.17
C ARG A 668 -25.83 29.84 5.75
N GLU A 669 -25.46 29.54 4.51
CA GLU A 669 -25.38 28.16 4.03
C GLU A 669 -24.41 27.36 4.88
N LEU A 670 -23.20 27.90 5.11
CA LEU A 670 -22.20 27.26 5.95
C LEU A 670 -22.67 27.07 7.40
N ALA A 671 -23.46 27.98 7.97
CA ALA A 671 -24.08 27.80 9.29
C ALA A 671 -25.13 26.69 9.30
N SER A 672 -25.84 26.45 8.19
CA SER A 672 -26.79 25.34 8.10
C SER A 672 -26.11 23.98 7.98
N VAL A 673 -24.93 23.94 7.34
CA VAL A 673 -24.23 22.69 7.07
C VAL A 673 -23.04 22.44 7.98
N SER A 674 -22.45 23.42 8.67
CA SER A 674 -21.27 23.22 9.54
C SER A 674 -21.59 23.51 11.01
N PRO A 675 -21.61 22.50 11.90
CA PRO A 675 -21.80 22.72 13.33
C PRO A 675 -20.71 23.58 13.94
N VAL A 676 -19.48 23.44 13.46
CA VAL A 676 -18.32 24.23 13.91
C VAL A 676 -18.54 25.70 13.59
N PHE A 677 -18.93 26.02 12.35
CA PHE A 677 -19.24 27.38 11.96
C PHE A 677 -20.41 27.95 12.76
N ALA A 678 -21.51 27.21 12.84
CA ALA A 678 -22.72 27.64 13.53
C ALA A 678 -22.47 27.92 15.02
N ALA A 679 -21.72 27.03 15.69
CA ALA A 679 -21.38 27.19 17.10
C ALA A 679 -20.52 28.45 17.33
N ARG A 680 -19.50 28.67 16.47
CA ARG A 680 -18.63 29.86 16.60
C ARG A 680 -19.37 31.14 16.27
N LEU A 681 -20.24 31.13 15.26
CA LEU A 681 -21.06 32.28 14.88
C LEU A 681 -22.03 32.66 16.01
N ALA A 682 -22.67 31.67 16.64
CA ALA A 682 -23.55 31.89 17.79
C ALA A 682 -22.80 32.43 19.01
N GLU A 683 -21.55 32.01 19.23
CA GLU A 683 -20.69 32.56 20.27
C GLU A 683 -20.34 34.03 20.00
N CYS A 684 -19.94 34.36 18.78
CA CYS A 684 -19.72 35.74 18.36
C CYS A 684 -20.99 36.60 18.51
N ALA A 685 -22.17 36.07 18.15
CA ALA A 685 -23.44 36.76 18.31
C ALA A 685 -23.74 37.08 19.79
N ARG A 686 -23.54 36.11 20.69
CA ARG A 686 -23.69 36.32 22.14
C ARG A 686 -22.72 37.38 22.68
N ALA A 687 -21.47 37.37 22.21
CA ALA A 687 -20.45 38.33 22.62
C ALA A 687 -20.74 39.76 22.11
N LEU A 688 -21.39 39.89 20.95
CA LEU A 688 -21.79 41.18 20.38
C LEU A 688 -23.04 41.77 21.03
N ALA A 689 -23.97 40.93 21.51
CA ALA A 689 -25.28 41.34 22.02
C ALA A 689 -25.27 42.49 23.06
N PRO A 690 -24.27 42.64 23.96
CA PRO A 690 -24.22 43.78 24.88
C PRO A 690 -23.93 45.14 24.22
N TYR A 691 -23.43 45.13 22.98
CA TYR A 691 -22.93 46.32 22.29
C TYR A 691 -23.77 46.74 21.09
N VAL A 692 -24.71 45.91 20.62
CA VAL A 692 -25.54 46.18 19.44
C VAL A 692 -27.02 46.06 19.77
N ASP A 693 -27.88 46.74 19.00
CA ASP A 693 -29.35 46.73 19.13
C ASP A 693 -30.05 45.87 18.07
N TRP A 694 -29.29 45.05 17.35
CA TRP A 694 -29.76 44.18 16.26
C TRP A 694 -29.28 42.74 16.44
N SER A 695 -29.96 41.80 15.78
CA SER A 695 -29.58 40.39 15.75
C SER A 695 -28.63 40.09 14.58
N LEU A 696 -27.49 39.43 14.85
CA LEU A 696 -26.54 39.03 13.82
C LEU A 696 -27.20 38.13 12.77
N ASP A 697 -28.01 37.17 13.21
CA ASP A 697 -28.69 36.23 12.30
C ASP A 697 -29.67 36.93 11.36
N GLU A 698 -30.40 37.93 11.87
CA GLU A 698 -31.36 38.74 11.10
C GLU A 698 -30.64 39.65 10.10
N VAL A 699 -29.52 40.26 10.51
CA VAL A 699 -28.66 41.09 9.63
C VAL A 699 -28.09 40.24 8.49
N LEU A 700 -27.54 39.06 8.79
CA LEU A 700 -27.03 38.15 7.76
C LEU A 700 -28.15 37.62 6.86
N ALA A 701 -29.39 37.50 7.37
CA ALA A 701 -30.58 37.14 6.58
C ALA A 701 -31.06 38.22 5.62
N GLY A 702 -30.74 39.49 5.89
CA GLY A 702 -31.46 40.61 5.30
C GLY A 702 -32.95 40.61 5.70
N ALA A 703 -33.25 40.22 6.94
CA ALA A 703 -34.63 40.13 7.43
C ALA A 703 -35.31 41.51 7.43
N GLU A 704 -36.63 41.52 7.21
CA GLU A 704 -37.41 42.75 7.25
C GLU A 704 -37.36 43.36 8.66
N GLY A 705 -36.88 44.61 8.76
CA GLY A 705 -36.67 45.30 10.04
C GLY A 705 -35.26 45.23 10.61
N ALA A 706 -34.38 44.37 10.07
CA ALA A 706 -32.95 44.36 10.40
C ALA A 706 -32.24 45.55 9.74
N PRO A 707 -31.19 46.12 10.37
CA PRO A 707 -30.43 47.18 9.74
C PRO A 707 -29.66 46.66 8.51
N ALA A 708 -29.59 47.50 7.47
CA ALA A 708 -28.91 47.13 6.24
C ALA A 708 -27.40 46.90 6.47
N LEU A 709 -26.85 45.89 5.80
CA LEU A 709 -25.42 45.54 5.81
C LEU A 709 -24.58 46.53 4.97
N GLU A 710 -24.78 47.82 5.23
CA GLU A 710 -24.11 48.96 4.58
C GLU A 710 -23.45 49.87 5.62
N ALA A 711 -24.11 50.09 6.76
CA ALA A 711 -23.62 50.96 7.81
C ALA A 711 -22.41 50.32 8.52
N ALA A 712 -21.36 51.11 8.76
CA ALA A 712 -20.10 50.60 9.33
C ALA A 712 -20.28 49.93 10.69
N ASP A 713 -21.22 50.43 11.51
CA ASP A 713 -21.61 49.90 12.82
C ASP A 713 -22.35 48.55 12.78
N VAL A 714 -22.75 48.11 11.59
CA VAL A 714 -23.36 46.80 11.32
C VAL A 714 -22.37 45.91 10.59
N VAL A 715 -21.73 46.44 9.54
CA VAL A 715 -20.81 45.69 8.68
C VAL A 715 -19.58 45.20 9.43
N GLN A 716 -18.93 46.03 10.25
CA GLN A 716 -17.68 45.62 10.91
C GLN A 716 -17.89 44.49 11.93
N PRO A 717 -18.88 44.55 12.84
CA PRO A 717 -19.15 43.45 13.76
C PRO A 717 -19.61 42.17 13.04
N ALA A 718 -20.45 42.29 12.00
CA ALA A 718 -20.90 41.13 11.23
C ALA A 718 -19.75 40.44 10.48
N LEU A 719 -18.87 41.20 9.82
CA LEU A 719 -17.67 40.67 9.16
C LEU A 719 -16.72 40.01 10.15
N TRP A 720 -16.49 40.61 11.33
CA TRP A 720 -15.67 40.01 12.38
C TRP A 720 -16.21 38.63 12.80
N ALA A 721 -17.51 38.53 13.07
CA ALA A 721 -18.13 37.28 13.46
C ALA A 721 -18.00 36.20 12.38
N VAL A 722 -18.23 36.54 11.11
CA VAL A 722 -18.06 35.62 9.98
C VAL A 722 -16.61 35.18 9.81
N MET A 723 -15.64 36.10 9.86
CA MET A 723 -14.23 35.76 9.68
C MET A 723 -13.68 34.87 10.81
N VAL A 724 -14.04 35.17 12.07
CA VAL A 724 -13.66 34.33 13.22
C VAL A 724 -14.29 32.93 13.11
N SER A 725 -15.54 32.85 12.63
CA SER A 725 -16.23 31.58 12.41
C SER A 725 -15.63 30.76 11.26
N LEU A 726 -15.21 31.41 10.16
CA LEU A 726 -14.50 30.76 9.05
C LEU A 726 -13.15 30.21 9.50
N ALA A 727 -12.40 30.96 10.33
CA ALA A 727 -11.13 30.48 10.88
C ALA A 727 -11.33 29.20 11.71
N ALA A 728 -12.38 29.14 12.53
CA ALA A 728 -12.69 27.94 13.31
C ALA A 728 -12.99 26.71 12.44
N VAL A 729 -13.63 26.87 11.28
CA VAL A 729 -13.86 25.77 10.32
C VAL A 729 -12.54 25.27 9.74
N TRP A 730 -11.66 26.17 9.32
CA TRP A 730 -10.34 25.79 8.80
C TRP A 730 -9.49 25.08 9.85
N GLU A 731 -9.48 25.56 11.10
CA GLU A 731 -8.78 24.93 12.21
C GLU A 731 -9.35 23.54 12.51
N ALA A 732 -10.67 23.38 12.51
CA ALA A 732 -11.32 22.08 12.68
C ALA A 732 -11.05 21.11 11.53
N ALA A 733 -10.77 21.63 10.32
CA ALA A 733 -10.30 20.84 9.18
C ALA A 733 -8.78 20.49 9.27
N GLY A 734 -8.10 20.87 10.35
CA GLY A 734 -6.67 20.60 10.57
C GLY A 734 -5.72 21.66 10.00
N VAL A 735 -6.24 22.78 9.48
CA VAL A 735 -5.42 23.88 8.96
C VAL A 735 -5.16 24.90 10.07
N THR A 736 -3.97 24.85 10.65
CA THR A 736 -3.51 25.81 11.66
C THR A 736 -2.65 26.91 11.02
N PRO A 737 -2.92 28.20 11.27
CA PRO A 737 -2.12 29.28 10.72
C PRO A 737 -0.77 29.42 11.45
N ASP A 738 0.33 29.51 10.70
CA ASP A 738 1.65 29.87 11.24
C ASP A 738 1.77 31.38 11.52
N ALA A 739 0.95 32.18 10.84
CA ALA A 739 0.77 33.60 11.11
C ALA A 739 -0.64 34.06 10.74
N VAL A 740 -1.06 35.17 11.33
CA VAL A 740 -2.29 35.86 10.96
C VAL A 740 -1.94 37.28 10.51
N VAL A 741 -2.70 37.80 9.55
CA VAL A 741 -2.61 39.20 9.11
C VAL A 741 -4.00 39.74 8.89
N GLY A 742 -4.27 40.95 9.36
CA GLY A 742 -5.56 41.61 9.15
C GLY A 742 -5.40 42.93 8.41
N HIS A 743 -6.37 43.28 7.59
CA HIS A 743 -6.42 44.59 6.95
C HIS A 743 -7.38 45.53 7.71
N SER A 744 -6.85 46.59 8.32
CA SER A 744 -7.64 47.55 9.11
C SER A 744 -8.44 46.87 10.22
N GLN A 745 -9.78 46.84 10.19
CA GLN A 745 -10.55 46.14 11.22
C GLN A 745 -10.45 44.61 11.16
N GLY A 746 -9.96 44.06 10.05
CA GLY A 746 -9.61 42.64 9.97
C GLY A 746 -8.56 42.23 11.01
N GLU A 747 -7.72 43.15 11.50
CA GLU A 747 -6.76 42.87 12.58
C GLU A 747 -7.43 42.47 13.89
N ILE A 748 -8.68 42.91 14.12
CA ILE A 748 -9.43 42.52 15.31
C ILE A 748 -9.77 41.03 15.24
N ALA A 749 -10.21 40.54 14.07
CA ALA A 749 -10.47 39.12 13.86
C ALA A 749 -9.17 38.30 13.91
N ALA A 750 -8.10 38.79 13.30
CA ALA A 750 -6.78 38.17 13.37
C ALA A 750 -6.28 38.04 14.83
N ALA A 751 -6.40 39.10 15.63
CA ALA A 751 -6.02 39.12 17.04
C ALA A 751 -6.90 38.17 17.89
N THR A 752 -8.20 38.05 17.57
CA THR A 752 -9.07 37.05 18.21
C THR A 752 -8.61 35.62 17.87
N VAL A 753 -8.36 35.31 16.61
CA VAL A 753 -7.94 33.96 16.17
C VAL A 753 -6.55 33.59 16.69
N ALA A 754 -5.62 34.55 16.76
CA ALA A 754 -4.31 34.34 17.37
C ALA A 754 -4.34 34.24 18.91
N GLY A 755 -5.52 34.35 19.54
CA GLY A 755 -5.68 34.31 21.00
C GLY A 755 -5.15 35.54 21.75
N MET A 756 -4.85 36.64 21.04
CA MET A 756 -4.44 37.91 21.65
C MET A 756 -5.61 38.65 22.28
N LEU A 757 -6.81 38.47 21.71
CA LEU A 757 -8.07 38.95 22.26
C LEU A 757 -8.99 37.77 22.53
N SER A 758 -9.68 37.80 23.67
CA SER A 758 -10.85 36.92 23.88
C SER A 758 -11.95 37.25 22.86
N ILE A 759 -12.92 36.37 22.70
CA ILE A 759 -14.07 36.63 21.82
C ILE A 759 -14.88 37.82 22.34
N GLU A 760 -15.02 37.94 23.66
CA GLU A 760 -15.68 39.06 24.33
C GLU A 760 -14.94 40.38 24.09
N ASP A 761 -13.62 40.40 24.22
CA ASP A 761 -12.81 41.60 23.95
C ASP A 761 -12.82 41.95 22.47
N GLY A 762 -12.74 40.96 21.57
CA GLY A 762 -12.86 41.15 20.13
C GLY A 762 -14.19 41.80 19.75
N ALA A 763 -15.30 41.24 20.27
CA ALA A 763 -16.66 41.76 20.07
C ALA A 763 -16.80 43.20 20.57
N ARG A 764 -16.28 43.48 21.78
CA ARG A 764 -16.27 44.83 22.35
C ARG A 764 -15.50 45.83 21.49
N VAL A 765 -14.29 45.46 21.07
CA VAL A 765 -13.41 46.33 20.28
C VAL A 765 -14.05 46.63 18.92
N VAL A 766 -14.54 45.61 18.21
CA VAL A 766 -15.15 45.82 16.89
C VAL A 766 -16.44 46.64 16.97
N ALA A 767 -17.32 46.35 17.94
CA ALA A 767 -18.59 47.05 18.09
C ALA A 767 -18.38 48.53 18.46
N LEU A 768 -17.61 48.83 19.51
CA LEU A 768 -17.41 50.22 19.97
C LEU A 768 -16.61 51.07 18.97
N ARG A 769 -15.62 50.47 18.28
CA ARG A 769 -14.91 51.13 17.19
C ARG A 769 -15.88 51.53 16.08
N SER A 770 -16.71 50.59 15.66
CA SER A 770 -17.64 50.79 14.54
C SER A 770 -18.71 51.87 14.84
N GLN A 771 -19.22 51.91 16.08
CA GLN A 771 -20.10 52.99 16.56
C GLN A 771 -19.41 54.36 16.58
N SER A 772 -18.14 54.41 16.95
CA SER A 772 -17.38 55.67 16.96
C SER A 772 -17.21 56.23 15.55
N LEU A 773 -17.09 55.37 14.53
CA LEU A 773 -17.03 55.79 13.12
C LEU A 773 -18.34 56.40 12.62
N LYS A 774 -19.49 56.01 13.20
CA LYS A 774 -20.81 56.57 12.85
C LYS A 774 -20.88 58.08 13.09
N VAL A 775 -20.22 58.57 14.14
CA VAL A 775 -20.14 60.01 14.46
C VAL A 775 -19.37 60.80 13.39
N LEU A 776 -18.50 60.13 12.63
CA LEU A 776 -17.66 60.71 11.59
C LEU A 776 -18.26 60.54 10.17
N ALA A 777 -19.44 59.95 10.06
CA ALA A 777 -20.08 59.69 8.78
C ALA A 777 -20.29 60.99 7.98
N GLY A 778 -19.89 60.99 6.71
CA GLY A 778 -19.99 62.14 5.81
C GLY A 778 -18.87 63.18 5.93
N LEU A 779 -17.94 63.05 6.89
CA LEU A 779 -16.83 63.99 7.09
C LEU A 779 -15.52 63.56 6.38
N GLY A 780 -15.50 62.38 5.77
CA GLY A 780 -14.32 61.84 5.08
C GLY A 780 -14.70 60.86 3.97
N GLY A 781 -13.72 60.51 3.13
CA GLY A 781 -13.88 59.57 2.02
C GLY A 781 -12.63 58.75 1.78
N MET A 782 -12.77 57.63 1.08
CA MET A 782 -11.67 56.75 0.68
C MET A 782 -11.64 56.66 -0.84
N LEU A 783 -10.43 56.61 -1.42
CA LEU A 783 -10.21 56.41 -2.84
C LEU A 783 -9.16 55.31 -3.03
N SER A 784 -9.48 54.30 -3.83
CA SER A 784 -8.49 53.32 -4.30
C SER A 784 -7.77 53.91 -5.52
N VAL A 785 -6.45 54.05 -5.44
CA VAL A 785 -5.63 54.61 -6.52
C VAL A 785 -4.65 53.57 -7.00
N SER A 786 -4.77 53.16 -8.27
CA SER A 786 -3.74 52.36 -8.94
C SER A 786 -2.69 53.31 -9.50
N CYS A 787 -1.51 53.33 -8.87
CA CYS A 787 -0.35 54.09 -9.35
C CYS A 787 0.73 53.09 -9.79
N SER A 788 1.25 53.26 -11.01
CA SER A 788 2.38 52.51 -11.57
C SER A 788 3.73 53.00 -11.05
#